data_AF-A0A953H5A3-F1
#
_entry.id   AF-A0A953H5A3-F1
#
_cell.length_a   1.000
_cell.length_b   1.000
_cell.length_c   1.000
_cell.angle_alpha   90.00
_cell.angle_beta   90.00
_cell.angle_gamma   90.00
#
_symmetry.space_group_name_H-M   'P 1'
#
loop_
_entity.id
_entity.type
_entity.pdbx_description
1 polymer ?
#
loop_
_entity_poly.entity_id
_entity_poly.type
_entity_poly.pdbx_seq_one_letter_code
_entity_poly.pdbx_strand_id
1 'polypeptide(L)'
;MDGSCPIERARLALAGKSRSEKITGLSTAVMARAGLKFEGRSISAIPNGAILTEVRSLKTDKTGEPTDLAIYLDLGDDFVYSPQLTPYRLSRIGGEFVHAFTEEGISGYFLYIYDPLTGEFLEPDQLLPPEEPPKYVPETDQATVDMAKAAGKTINPDVRVVPVINPGQPQGSLSGRTVFINQSHGWFDDVDFGRWRVQRGNTCSGMEDLSSAEFINEYVMPMLRNTGAKVMTVREPDTQTAMLIVDNSDTGAGRADGRYFETGTWSNSSIEGFKQKTTASWTGTSINPFSQGTGQNRLSPALTAGTPTGTANWVANIPADGYYNVYASWSPFSGRANDAQYLVYHSGGVSEVRMNQKIDGYTWVLLGNWYFEASAPESERKVVLTNKSSDGTGVNVSADAIRWGGGLGDMARQTHGVSGRPRWEEEAVNYLQFTGFGRSGDLYTGTDDESGGWADRPQYARWEHSGKDGGVEDAVYVAWHTNAFNGTSGNCDGTAQGLSSFRHSTATTDSTTLQTIMHDKLYNHIDTLWFTASTWQVRSKNVTNFGENNQSSLGSNLPGFLLEGLFHDNTDDTNAYQDPRFRKLAARAFAHGLIDYFNQRDSTTRPYPPEPPLNFRVEALGGTSVRLSWTAGASGGFNGAAATSYKVFRSRNGFGFDDGTVVNGLTVTLTDAPTDRVEYYRICAVNTGGQSFPTETLCAMNGAGSQVLIVNGFDRNQTSLAPTQTITNLGTVRRFDERLFQGYNYIIEHAEALEPLGLRISSSCNERVADGTTALGGFAAVFWICGQESTSDDAFNSSEISRVTTYLSGGGRFFVSGSEIGWDLGRSGVSSAADVTFYNTVLRTAYSSDSAGTYNLSSTGIFSGLGSFNFSPASGARYATPTPDVISPSNGSTTILSYSGGVGGTAAVAYNGTSRVISLGFPFETISSKLTREAMMQSTATFFGLTSGPPASVQDWKKF
;
A
#
# COMPACT_ATOMS: atom_id res chain seq x y z
N MET A 1 3.63 -0.25 62.15
CA MET A 1 3.53 -0.79 60.78
C MET A 1 4.89 -1.34 60.44
N ASP A 2 5.10 -2.65 60.59
CA ASP A 2 6.33 -3.27 60.11
C ASP A 2 6.34 -3.15 58.57
N GLY A 3 7.43 -2.70 57.98
CA GLY A 3 7.52 -2.34 56.55
C GLY A 3 7.44 -3.53 55.58
N SER A 4 6.72 -4.61 55.90
CA SER A 4 6.59 -5.81 55.07
C SER A 4 5.44 -5.69 54.06
N CYS A 5 5.71 -6.01 52.79
CA CYS A 5 4.73 -6.00 51.69
C CYS A 5 3.57 -6.97 51.99
N PRO A 6 2.29 -6.61 51.76
CA PRO A 6 1.14 -7.50 51.98
C PRO A 6 1.25 -8.87 51.30
N ILE A 7 1.88 -8.91 50.12
CA ILE A 7 2.14 -10.14 49.37
C ILE A 7 3.11 -11.05 50.12
N GLU A 8 4.20 -10.50 50.66
CA GLU A 8 5.19 -11.26 51.44
C GLU A 8 4.61 -11.83 52.73
N ARG A 9 3.73 -11.08 53.40
CA ARG A 9 3.00 -11.60 54.57
C ARG A 9 2.06 -12.74 54.20
N ALA A 10 1.37 -12.63 53.06
CA ALA A 10 0.52 -13.70 52.56
C ALA A 10 1.34 -14.95 52.20
N ARG A 11 2.50 -14.80 51.54
CA ARG A 11 3.42 -15.91 51.24
C ARG A 11 3.84 -16.67 52.50
N LEU A 12 4.27 -15.96 53.53
CA LEU A 12 4.66 -16.57 54.81
C LEU A 12 3.48 -17.30 55.49
N ALA A 13 2.28 -16.71 55.46
CA ALA A 13 1.09 -17.31 56.06
C ALA A 13 0.58 -18.55 55.30
N LEU A 14 0.87 -18.66 54.01
CA LEU A 14 0.43 -19.74 53.14
C LEU A 14 1.53 -20.80 52.90
N ALA A 15 2.64 -20.73 53.63
CA ALA A 15 3.71 -21.71 53.56
C ALA A 15 3.19 -23.12 53.87
N GLY A 16 3.45 -24.08 52.98
CA GLY A 16 3.00 -25.48 53.11
C GLY A 16 1.56 -25.76 52.65
N LYS A 17 0.85 -24.78 52.08
CA LYS A 17 -0.47 -24.96 51.45
C LYS A 17 -0.38 -25.44 49.99
N SER A 18 -1.49 -25.99 49.47
CA SER A 18 -1.62 -26.34 48.05
C SER A 18 -1.45 -25.11 47.15
N ARG A 19 -1.07 -25.31 45.87
CA ARG A 19 -0.88 -24.19 44.93
C ARG A 19 -2.20 -23.44 44.73
N SER A 20 -3.32 -24.16 44.64
CA SER A 20 -4.66 -23.58 44.60
C SER A 20 -4.99 -22.69 45.82
N GLU A 21 -4.73 -23.14 47.05
CA GLU A 21 -4.95 -22.32 48.26
C GLU A 21 -4.05 -21.07 48.26
N LYS A 22 -2.81 -21.21 47.81
CA LYS A 22 -1.87 -20.08 47.72
C LYS A 22 -2.30 -19.04 46.69
N ILE A 23 -2.77 -19.46 45.52
CA ILE A 23 -3.27 -18.55 44.48
C ILE A 23 -4.41 -17.71 45.03
N THR A 24 -5.39 -18.33 45.68
CA THR A 24 -6.53 -17.60 46.29
C THR A 24 -6.05 -16.57 47.33
N GLY A 25 -5.14 -16.97 48.22
CA GLY A 25 -4.62 -16.07 49.25
C GLY A 25 -3.74 -14.94 48.70
N LEU A 26 -2.92 -15.22 47.69
CA LEU A 26 -2.06 -14.24 47.03
C LEU A 26 -2.86 -13.27 46.16
N SER A 27 -3.90 -13.74 45.46
CA SER A 27 -4.82 -12.87 44.70
C SER A 27 -5.50 -11.86 45.62
N THR A 28 -5.93 -12.33 46.80
CA THR A 28 -6.50 -11.46 47.84
C THR A 28 -5.48 -10.40 48.32
N ALA A 29 -4.21 -10.80 48.48
CA ALA A 29 -3.14 -9.89 48.89
C ALA A 29 -2.78 -8.85 47.81
N VAL A 30 -2.89 -9.21 46.52
CA VAL A 30 -2.74 -8.27 45.39
C VAL A 30 -3.86 -7.23 45.43
N MET A 31 -5.11 -7.67 45.55
CA MET A 31 -6.26 -6.74 45.59
C MET A 31 -6.26 -5.84 46.83
N ALA A 32 -5.72 -6.30 47.96
CA ALA A 32 -5.55 -5.46 49.15
C ALA A 32 -4.61 -4.25 48.93
N ARG A 33 -3.86 -4.21 47.82
CA ARG A 33 -3.02 -3.07 47.44
C ARG A 33 -3.71 -2.07 46.52
N ALA A 34 -4.87 -2.40 45.97
CA ALA A 34 -5.62 -1.55 45.05
C ALA A 34 -5.85 -0.16 45.66
N GLY A 35 -5.54 0.88 44.89
CA GLY A 35 -5.73 2.27 45.34
C GLY A 35 -4.79 2.77 46.46
N LEU A 36 -3.90 1.95 47.03
CA LEU A 36 -2.99 2.39 48.10
C LEU A 36 -1.95 3.39 47.58
N LYS A 37 -1.58 4.34 48.44
CA LYS A 37 -0.54 5.35 48.19
C LYS A 37 0.48 5.39 49.32
N PHE A 38 1.75 5.57 48.97
CA PHE A 38 2.85 5.86 49.89
C PHE A 38 3.51 7.18 49.47
N GLU A 39 3.62 8.13 50.39
CA GLU A 39 4.17 9.47 50.12
C GLU A 39 3.53 10.16 48.89
N GLY A 40 2.22 10.02 48.74
CA GLY A 40 1.45 10.61 47.64
C GLY A 40 1.57 9.86 46.30
N ARG A 41 2.44 8.86 46.18
CA ARG A 41 2.59 8.01 44.98
C ARG A 41 1.80 6.73 45.12
N SER A 42 1.13 6.31 44.05
CA SER A 42 0.40 5.04 44.05
C SER A 42 1.39 3.88 44.09
N ILE A 43 1.14 2.93 45.00
CA ILE A 43 1.96 1.72 45.17
C ILE A 43 1.36 0.50 44.47
N SER A 44 0.21 0.66 43.81
CA SER A 44 -0.43 -0.36 42.98
C SER A 44 -0.90 0.23 41.65
N ALA A 45 -0.78 -0.54 40.59
CA ALA A 45 -1.35 -0.22 39.28
C ALA A 45 -2.89 -0.39 39.27
N ILE A 46 -3.43 -1.18 40.19
CA ILE A 46 -4.85 -1.49 40.30
C ILE A 46 -5.60 -0.28 40.87
N PRO A 47 -6.66 0.21 40.19
CA PRO A 47 -7.42 1.37 40.64
C PRO A 47 -8.16 1.10 41.94
N ASN A 48 -8.46 2.17 42.67
CA ASN A 48 -9.25 2.07 43.90
C ASN A 48 -10.67 1.57 43.59
N GLY A 49 -11.16 0.60 44.35
CA GLY A 49 -12.48 0.01 44.15
C GLY A 49 -12.53 -1.12 43.11
N ALA A 50 -11.39 -1.50 42.52
CA ALA A 50 -11.33 -2.67 41.66
C ALA A 50 -11.73 -3.95 42.42
N ILE A 51 -12.45 -4.84 41.75
CA ILE A 51 -12.95 -6.09 42.28
C ILE A 51 -12.28 -7.23 41.52
N LEU A 52 -11.74 -8.20 42.25
CA LEU A 52 -11.36 -9.48 41.67
C LEU A 52 -12.59 -10.37 41.67
N THR A 53 -13.14 -10.61 40.48
CA THR A 53 -14.36 -11.36 40.29
C THR A 53 -14.10 -12.85 40.36
N GLU A 54 -13.05 -13.32 39.67
CA GLU A 54 -12.70 -14.73 39.61
C GLU A 54 -11.20 -14.90 39.32
N VAL A 55 -10.60 -15.97 39.86
CA VAL A 55 -9.35 -16.54 39.31
C VAL A 55 -9.64 -17.98 38.95
N ARG A 56 -9.56 -18.29 37.66
CA ARG A 56 -9.87 -19.60 37.10
C ARG A 56 -8.59 -20.31 36.68
N SER A 57 -8.49 -21.60 37.02
CA SER A 57 -7.47 -22.47 36.44
C SER A 57 -7.82 -22.79 34.98
N LEU A 58 -6.91 -22.51 34.06
CA LEU A 58 -7.05 -22.85 32.63
C LEU A 58 -6.40 -24.18 32.30
N LYS A 59 -5.23 -24.45 32.89
CA LYS A 59 -4.49 -25.72 32.76
C LYS A 59 -4.01 -26.18 34.13
N THR A 60 -3.92 -27.50 34.32
CA THR A 60 -3.41 -28.12 35.55
C THR A 60 -2.28 -29.09 35.22
N ASP A 61 -1.37 -29.29 36.17
CA ASP A 61 -0.34 -30.32 36.08
C ASP A 61 -0.92 -31.71 36.41
N LYS A 62 -0.06 -32.74 36.30
CA LYS A 62 -0.45 -34.14 36.55
C LYS A 62 -0.94 -34.43 37.97
N THR A 63 -0.73 -33.51 38.91
CA THR A 63 -1.20 -33.60 40.29
C THR A 63 -2.53 -32.88 40.53
N GLY A 64 -3.08 -32.23 39.50
CA GLY A 64 -4.32 -31.47 39.56
C GLY A 64 -4.13 -30.02 40.02
N GLU A 65 -2.89 -29.57 40.23
CA GLU A 65 -2.58 -28.20 40.63
C GLU A 65 -2.51 -27.27 39.42
N PRO A 66 -3.00 -26.02 39.51
CA PRO A 66 -3.05 -25.08 38.38
C PRO A 66 -1.65 -24.72 37.87
N THR A 67 -1.52 -24.60 36.55
CA THR A 67 -0.30 -24.10 35.87
C THR A 67 -0.56 -22.82 35.09
N ASP A 68 -1.77 -22.62 34.56
CA ASP A 68 -2.16 -21.40 33.86
C ASP A 68 -3.44 -20.81 34.46
N LEU A 69 -3.52 -19.49 34.56
CA LEU A 69 -4.60 -18.76 35.24
C LEU A 69 -5.27 -17.73 34.35
N ALA A 70 -6.60 -17.64 34.41
CA ALA A 70 -7.37 -16.48 33.97
C ALA A 70 -7.80 -15.67 35.18
N ILE A 71 -7.52 -14.37 35.17
CA ILE A 71 -7.79 -13.42 36.24
C ILE A 71 -8.84 -12.45 35.73
N TYR A 72 -10.01 -12.44 36.37
CA TYR A 72 -11.15 -11.62 35.98
C TYR A 72 -11.27 -10.45 36.94
N LEU A 73 -11.04 -9.23 36.45
CA LEU A 73 -11.12 -8.01 37.23
C LEU A 73 -12.26 -7.13 36.73
N ASP A 74 -12.99 -6.54 37.65
CA ASP A 74 -13.73 -5.31 37.39
C ASP A 74 -12.88 -4.14 37.89
N LEU A 75 -12.45 -3.27 36.98
CA LEU A 75 -11.61 -2.12 37.32
C LEU A 75 -12.44 -0.86 37.65
N GLY A 76 -13.76 -0.94 37.52
CA GLY A 76 -14.70 0.15 37.64
C GLY A 76 -14.85 0.96 36.35
N ASP A 77 -16.10 1.31 36.03
CA ASP A 77 -16.52 2.03 34.82
C ASP A 77 -15.69 3.31 34.59
N ASP A 78 -15.51 4.10 35.65
CA ASP A 78 -14.75 5.35 35.63
C ASP A 78 -13.29 5.15 35.23
N PHE A 79 -12.71 3.97 35.47
CA PHE A 79 -11.34 3.67 35.10
C PHE A 79 -11.25 3.14 33.67
N VAL A 80 -12.11 2.16 33.33
CA VAL A 80 -12.14 1.50 32.02
C VAL A 80 -12.38 2.51 30.89
N TYR A 81 -13.21 3.53 31.11
CA TYR A 81 -13.51 4.57 30.12
C TYR A 81 -12.69 5.85 30.29
N SER A 82 -11.67 5.85 31.14
CA SER A 82 -10.81 7.01 31.32
C SER A 82 -9.58 6.99 30.42
N PRO A 83 -8.97 8.17 30.17
CA PRO A 83 -7.63 8.25 29.58
C PRO A 83 -6.52 7.55 30.40
N GLN A 84 -6.82 7.06 31.61
CA GLN A 84 -5.86 6.32 32.43
C GLN A 84 -5.71 4.86 31.99
N LEU A 85 -6.71 4.31 31.27
CA LEU A 85 -6.62 2.98 30.68
C LEU A 85 -5.70 3.05 29.46
N THR A 86 -4.47 2.56 29.62
CA THR A 86 -3.44 2.55 28.58
C THR A 86 -2.80 1.16 28.54
N PRO A 87 -2.16 0.76 27.42
CA PRO A 87 -1.43 -0.51 27.34
C PRO A 87 -0.43 -0.67 28.50
N TYR A 88 0.32 0.40 28.80
CA TYR A 88 1.27 0.42 29.92
C TYR A 88 0.59 0.19 31.27
N ARG A 89 -0.57 0.82 31.50
CA ARG A 89 -1.30 0.67 32.76
C ARG A 89 -1.86 -0.74 32.94
N LEU A 90 -2.39 -1.33 31.87
CA LEU A 90 -2.91 -2.70 31.84
C LEU A 90 -1.80 -3.73 32.06
N SER A 91 -0.64 -3.55 31.41
CA SER A 91 0.56 -4.37 31.64
C SER A 91 1.01 -4.31 33.11
N ARG A 92 0.99 -3.11 33.71
CA ARG A 92 1.33 -2.93 35.13
C ARG A 92 0.34 -3.59 36.08
N ILE A 93 -0.95 -3.63 35.74
CA ILE A 93 -2.00 -4.35 36.50
C ILE A 93 -1.73 -5.86 36.44
N GLY A 94 -1.53 -6.42 35.24
CA GLY A 94 -1.18 -7.83 35.07
C GLY A 94 0.09 -8.21 35.83
N GLY A 95 1.12 -7.36 35.76
CA GLY A 95 2.40 -7.57 36.44
C GLY A 95 2.30 -7.70 37.97
N GLU A 96 1.27 -7.15 38.62
CA GLU A 96 1.10 -7.31 40.08
C GLU A 96 0.73 -8.74 40.46
N PHE A 97 -0.08 -9.40 39.63
CA PHE A 97 -0.46 -10.80 39.81
C PHE A 97 0.69 -11.73 39.44
N VAL A 98 1.40 -11.45 38.36
CA VAL A 98 2.61 -12.20 37.98
C VAL A 98 3.59 -12.22 39.12
N HIS A 99 3.91 -11.05 39.67
CA HIS A 99 4.85 -10.94 40.77
C HIS A 99 4.39 -11.72 42.01
N ALA A 100 3.08 -11.76 42.28
CA ALA A 100 2.55 -12.53 43.39
C ALA A 100 2.75 -14.05 43.18
N PHE A 101 2.49 -14.56 41.98
CA PHE A 101 2.51 -16.00 41.65
C PHE A 101 3.85 -16.54 41.16
N THR A 102 4.87 -15.69 40.94
CA THR A 102 6.14 -16.08 40.31
C THR A 102 6.81 -17.28 40.99
N GLU A 103 6.66 -17.42 42.31
CA GLU A 103 7.26 -18.51 43.10
C GLU A 103 6.39 -19.77 43.17
N GLU A 104 5.19 -19.76 42.59
CA GLU A 104 4.21 -20.84 42.69
C GLU A 104 4.19 -21.79 41.49
N GLY A 105 5.06 -21.58 40.50
CA GLY A 105 5.16 -22.47 39.33
C GLY A 105 4.03 -22.29 38.31
N ILE A 106 3.49 -21.07 38.20
CA ILE A 106 2.52 -20.67 37.17
C ILE A 106 3.28 -20.32 35.88
N SER A 107 2.91 -20.97 34.78
CA SER A 107 3.50 -20.82 33.44
C SER A 107 2.81 -19.78 32.57
N GLY A 108 1.52 -19.54 32.78
CA GLY A 108 0.71 -18.62 31.98
C GLY A 108 -0.31 -17.84 32.80
N TYR A 109 -0.55 -16.58 32.42
CA TYR A 109 -1.57 -15.73 33.04
C TYR A 109 -2.30 -14.90 31.98
N PHE A 110 -3.61 -14.81 32.12
CA PHE A 110 -4.49 -14.05 31.26
C PHE A 110 -5.30 -13.09 32.12
N LEU A 111 -5.39 -11.84 31.69
CA LEU A 111 -6.13 -10.81 32.41
C LEU A 111 -7.37 -10.47 31.60
N TYR A 112 -8.55 -10.63 32.20
CA TYR A 112 -9.82 -10.23 31.63
C TYR A 112 -10.41 -9.10 32.47
N ILE A 113 -10.89 -8.06 31.82
CA ILE A 113 -11.45 -6.87 32.44
C ILE A 113 -12.93 -6.78 32.10
N TYR A 114 -13.75 -6.55 33.12
CA TYR A 114 -15.18 -6.35 32.94
C TYR A 114 -15.45 -5.08 32.12
N ASP A 115 -16.20 -5.24 31.05
CA ASP A 115 -16.75 -4.15 30.29
C ASP A 115 -18.22 -3.92 30.71
N PRO A 116 -18.55 -2.79 31.37
CA PRO A 116 -19.91 -2.51 31.78
C PRO A 116 -20.83 -2.08 30.62
N LEU A 117 -20.30 -1.76 29.42
CA LEU A 117 -21.12 -1.45 28.24
C LEU A 117 -21.67 -2.72 27.58
N THR A 118 -20.85 -3.75 27.45
CA THR A 118 -21.25 -5.03 26.84
C THR A 118 -21.74 -6.04 27.89
N GLY A 119 -21.36 -5.87 29.16
CA GLY A 119 -21.62 -6.83 30.23
C GLY A 119 -20.71 -8.07 30.16
N GLU A 120 -19.66 -8.03 29.35
CA GLU A 120 -18.74 -9.13 29.11
C GLU A 120 -17.37 -8.88 29.76
N PHE A 121 -16.60 -9.95 29.98
CA PHE A 121 -15.21 -9.85 30.38
C PHE A 121 -14.34 -9.88 29.13
N LEU A 122 -13.73 -8.75 28.80
CA LEU A 122 -12.93 -8.55 27.61
C LEU A 122 -11.45 -8.62 27.93
N GLU A 123 -10.64 -8.96 26.94
CA GLU A 123 -9.20 -8.79 27.07
C GLU A 123 -8.81 -7.31 27.12
N PRO A 124 -7.67 -6.96 27.72
CA PRO A 124 -7.33 -5.58 27.99
C PRO A 124 -7.16 -4.76 26.71
N ASP A 125 -6.87 -5.40 25.59
CA ASP A 125 -6.68 -4.80 24.27
C ASP A 125 -7.99 -4.47 23.56
N GLN A 126 -9.05 -5.22 23.83
CA GLN A 126 -10.40 -4.95 23.33
C GLN A 126 -11.05 -3.71 23.99
N LEU A 127 -10.56 -3.31 25.16
CA LEU A 127 -10.98 -2.11 25.88
C LEU A 127 -10.19 -0.86 25.47
N LEU A 128 -9.13 -1.02 24.69
CA LEU A 128 -8.35 0.10 24.19
C LEU A 128 -9.06 0.72 22.96
N PRO A 129 -8.90 2.03 22.74
CA PRO A 129 -9.50 2.69 21.58
C PRO A 129 -9.07 1.99 20.29
N PRO A 130 -9.93 2.01 19.25
CA PRO A 130 -9.61 1.42 17.95
C PRO A 130 -8.29 2.00 17.44
N GLU A 131 -7.54 1.16 16.73
CA GLU A 131 -6.25 1.58 16.21
C GLU A 131 -6.38 2.80 15.34
N GLU A 132 -5.45 3.72 15.55
CA GLU A 132 -5.40 4.93 14.77
C GLU A 132 -5.06 4.56 13.31
N PRO A 133 -5.64 5.26 12.33
CA PRO A 133 -5.21 5.11 10.95
C PRO A 133 -3.71 5.42 10.85
N PRO A 134 -3.01 4.95 9.80
CA PRO A 134 -1.61 5.30 9.58
C PRO A 134 -1.41 6.82 9.69
N LYS A 135 -0.56 7.23 10.64
CA LYS A 135 -0.11 8.59 10.90
C LYS A 135 1.37 8.63 10.66
N TYR A 136 1.83 9.59 9.88
CA TYR A 136 3.25 9.87 9.85
C TYR A 136 3.69 10.42 11.22
N VAL A 137 4.60 9.73 11.92
CA VAL A 137 5.27 10.23 13.13
C VAL A 137 6.59 10.84 12.67
N PRO A 138 6.86 12.12 12.93
CA PRO A 138 8.13 12.76 12.57
C PRO A 138 9.31 11.99 13.14
N GLU A 139 10.08 11.36 12.26
CA GLU A 139 11.42 10.89 12.59
C GLU A 139 12.38 12.06 12.42
N THR A 140 13.31 12.22 13.35
CA THR A 140 14.31 13.30 13.23
C THR A 140 15.20 13.02 12.03
N ASP A 141 15.19 13.94 11.05
CA ASP A 141 15.86 13.79 9.74
C ASP A 141 17.38 13.53 9.84
N GLN A 142 17.99 13.84 10.99
CA GLN A 142 19.40 13.62 11.26
C GLN A 142 19.83 12.13 11.23
N ALA A 143 18.92 11.17 11.41
CA ALA A 143 19.27 9.75 11.46
C ALA A 143 19.31 9.07 10.08
N THR A 144 18.65 9.64 9.06
CA THR A 144 18.38 8.96 7.77
C THR A 144 19.13 9.61 6.60
N VAL A 145 19.32 10.94 6.65
CA VAL A 145 20.08 11.71 5.65
C VAL A 145 21.55 11.28 5.59
N ASP A 146 22.10 10.80 6.71
CA ASP A 146 23.48 10.28 6.79
C ASP A 146 23.63 8.84 6.25
N MET A 147 22.55 8.05 6.11
CA MET A 147 22.63 6.64 5.68
C MET A 147 22.67 6.45 4.16
N ALA A 148 22.11 7.38 3.38
CA ALA A 148 22.13 7.33 1.92
C ALA A 148 23.43 7.88 1.32
N LYS A 149 23.93 9.02 1.84
CA LYS A 149 25.19 9.64 1.38
C LYS A 149 26.44 8.89 1.85
N ALA A 150 26.41 8.18 2.98
CA ALA A 150 27.59 7.48 3.51
C ALA A 150 27.95 6.14 2.84
N ALA A 151 27.03 5.52 2.09
CA ALA A 151 27.19 4.11 1.66
C ALA A 151 27.68 3.90 0.22
N GLY A 152 27.98 4.95 -0.56
CA GLY A 152 28.48 4.80 -1.93
C GLY A 152 27.57 3.96 -2.86
N LYS A 153 26.27 3.92 -2.55
CA LYS A 153 25.28 3.05 -3.19
C LYS A 153 25.04 3.50 -4.64
N THR A 154 25.22 2.60 -5.59
CA THR A 154 24.88 2.82 -7.01
C THR A 154 23.42 2.44 -7.26
N ILE A 155 22.51 3.05 -6.51
CA ILE A 155 21.10 3.06 -6.91
C ILE A 155 21.03 4.10 -8.04
N ASN A 156 20.23 3.85 -9.08
CA ASN A 156 19.88 4.94 -10.01
C ASN A 156 18.82 5.78 -9.29
N PRO A 157 19.18 6.93 -8.67
CA PRO A 157 18.20 7.75 -7.94
C PRO A 157 17.10 8.28 -8.87
N ASP A 158 17.31 8.27 -10.19
CA ASP A 158 16.56 9.03 -11.18
C ASP A 158 15.23 8.41 -11.66
N VAL A 159 14.67 7.40 -10.99
CA VAL A 159 13.56 6.61 -11.58
C VAL A 159 12.24 6.79 -10.85
N ARG A 160 11.62 7.96 -11.04
CA ARG A 160 10.25 8.31 -10.66
C ARG A 160 9.24 7.37 -11.31
N VAL A 161 8.73 6.42 -10.56
CA VAL A 161 7.79 5.42 -11.10
C VAL A 161 6.67 5.16 -10.14
N VAL A 162 5.52 4.84 -10.72
CA VAL A 162 4.36 4.42 -9.95
C VAL A 162 4.28 2.90 -10.02
N PRO A 163 4.46 2.15 -8.92
CA PRO A 163 4.46 0.69 -8.95
C PRO A 163 3.01 0.18 -9.08
N VAL A 164 2.52 0.12 -10.32
CA VAL A 164 1.15 -0.26 -10.67
C VAL A 164 1.11 -1.36 -11.71
N ILE A 165 0.02 -2.13 -11.68
CA ILE A 165 -0.36 -2.96 -12.82
C ILE A 165 -0.80 -1.99 -13.93
N ASN A 166 -0.10 -2.01 -15.07
CA ASN A 166 -0.47 -1.15 -16.19
C ASN A 166 -1.87 -1.54 -16.69
N PRO A 167 -2.74 -0.57 -17.01
CA PRO A 167 -4.05 -0.86 -17.59
C PRO A 167 -3.99 -1.75 -18.84
N GLY A 168 -5.09 -2.46 -19.08
CA GLY A 168 -5.21 -3.51 -20.07
C GLY A 168 -4.70 -4.88 -19.57
N GLN A 169 -4.31 -5.74 -20.51
CA GLN A 169 -3.79 -7.08 -20.22
C GLN A 169 -2.37 -7.25 -20.79
N PRO A 170 -1.32 -6.71 -20.10
CA PRO A 170 0.06 -6.79 -20.56
C PRO A 170 0.50 -8.22 -20.92
N GLN A 171 1.43 -8.33 -21.87
CA GLN A 171 2.03 -9.58 -22.33
C GLN A 171 3.55 -9.46 -22.24
N GLY A 172 4.25 -10.58 -22.10
CA GLY A 172 5.71 -10.59 -22.00
C GLY A 172 6.29 -11.99 -21.80
N SER A 173 7.47 -12.05 -21.19
CA SER A 173 8.22 -13.29 -20.99
C SER A 173 7.52 -14.32 -20.10
N LEU A 174 6.56 -13.89 -19.28
CA LEU A 174 5.78 -14.75 -18.41
C LEU A 174 4.33 -14.94 -18.90
N SER A 175 4.01 -14.52 -20.13
CA SER A 175 2.70 -14.80 -20.75
C SER A 175 2.38 -16.30 -20.74
N GLY A 176 1.19 -16.63 -20.26
CA GLY A 176 0.72 -18.01 -20.11
C GLY A 176 1.29 -18.75 -18.90
N ARG A 177 2.04 -18.06 -18.02
CA ARG A 177 2.55 -18.62 -16.76
C ARG A 177 1.72 -18.15 -15.58
N THR A 178 1.48 -19.05 -14.63
CA THR A 178 0.83 -18.75 -13.36
C THR A 178 1.86 -18.74 -12.24
N VAL A 179 1.86 -17.69 -11.42
CA VAL A 179 2.73 -17.59 -10.24
C VAL A 179 1.85 -17.53 -9.00
N PHE A 180 1.90 -18.58 -8.19
CA PHE A 180 1.30 -18.59 -6.86
C PHE A 180 2.29 -17.96 -5.88
N ILE A 181 1.90 -16.87 -5.23
CA ILE A 181 2.76 -16.13 -4.31
C ILE A 181 2.21 -16.22 -2.89
N ASN A 182 3.04 -16.71 -1.99
CA ASN A 182 2.77 -16.71 -0.56
C ASN A 182 3.42 -15.49 0.10
N GLN A 183 2.57 -14.68 0.74
CA GLN A 183 2.86 -13.36 1.31
C GLN A 183 3.20 -13.41 2.80
N SER A 184 3.86 -14.48 3.24
CA SER A 184 4.14 -14.74 4.66
C SER A 184 2.85 -14.74 5.52
N HIS A 185 3.01 -14.48 6.80
CA HIS A 185 2.01 -14.56 7.88
C HIS A 185 1.08 -13.35 7.94
N GLY A 186 0.02 -13.41 8.74
CA GLY A 186 -0.91 -12.30 8.98
C GLY A 186 -1.62 -12.42 10.33
N TRP A 187 -2.65 -11.60 10.54
CA TRP A 187 -3.49 -11.72 11.75
C TRP A 187 -4.29 -13.02 11.73
N PHE A 188 -4.09 -13.86 12.76
CA PHE A 188 -4.79 -15.12 12.95
C PHE A 188 -5.47 -15.17 14.33
N ASP A 189 -6.50 -16.02 14.44
CA ASP A 189 -7.18 -16.27 15.70
C ASP A 189 -6.40 -17.29 16.53
N ASP A 190 -5.79 -16.85 17.64
CA ASP A 190 -5.03 -17.72 18.52
C ASP A 190 -5.92 -18.26 19.64
N VAL A 191 -6.12 -19.57 19.63
CA VAL A 191 -7.02 -20.29 20.56
C VAL A 191 -6.46 -20.39 21.97
N ASP A 192 -5.14 -20.50 22.09
CA ASP A 192 -4.47 -20.59 23.38
C ASP A 192 -4.45 -19.22 24.06
N PHE A 193 -4.40 -18.15 23.26
CA PHE A 193 -4.43 -16.77 23.74
C PHE A 193 -5.79 -16.09 23.73
N GLY A 194 -6.84 -16.73 23.20
CA GLY A 194 -8.20 -16.18 23.22
C GLY A 194 -8.42 -14.95 22.34
N ARG A 195 -7.57 -14.71 21.33
CA ARG A 195 -7.57 -13.43 20.59
C ARG A 195 -6.92 -13.50 19.21
N TRP A 196 -7.26 -12.49 18.40
CA TRP A 196 -6.52 -12.20 17.17
C TRP A 196 -5.13 -11.67 17.47
N ARG A 197 -4.10 -12.28 16.88
CA ARG A 197 -2.73 -11.77 16.98
C ARG A 197 -1.92 -12.04 15.72
N VAL A 198 -0.71 -11.52 15.72
CA VAL A 198 0.31 -11.77 14.70
C VAL A 198 1.30 -12.81 15.20
N GLN A 199 1.94 -13.50 14.27
CA GLN A 199 2.95 -14.51 14.54
C GLN A 199 4.28 -13.86 14.92
N ARG A 200 4.66 -12.78 14.22
CA ARG A 200 5.87 -12.00 14.52
C ARG A 200 5.52 -10.60 15.00
N GLY A 201 6.04 -10.27 16.18
CA GLY A 201 5.91 -8.93 16.76
C GLY A 201 6.77 -7.90 16.02
N ASN A 202 6.54 -6.64 16.35
CA ASN A 202 7.31 -5.52 15.85
C ASN A 202 8.77 -5.58 16.34
N THR A 203 9.72 -5.73 15.41
CA THR A 203 11.16 -5.66 15.67
C THR A 203 11.75 -4.65 14.69
N CYS A 204 12.54 -3.69 15.18
CA CYS A 204 13.14 -2.65 14.34
C CYS A 204 12.13 -1.82 13.51
N SER A 205 10.94 -1.56 14.06
CA SER A 205 9.82 -0.90 13.37
C SER A 205 9.32 -1.68 12.14
N GLY A 206 9.77 -2.92 11.96
CA GLY A 206 9.40 -3.87 10.92
C GLY A 206 8.55 -5.00 11.49
N MET A 207 7.64 -5.49 10.67
CA MET A 207 6.71 -6.55 11.04
C MET A 207 6.48 -7.43 9.81
N GLU A 208 7.08 -8.63 9.81
CA GLU A 208 7.03 -9.57 8.68
C GLU A 208 5.59 -9.78 8.17
N ASP A 209 4.66 -10.00 9.10
CA ASP A 209 3.25 -10.32 8.86
C ASP A 209 2.49 -9.26 8.04
N LEU A 210 3.00 -8.02 7.97
CA LEU A 210 2.46 -6.94 7.12
C LEU A 210 3.41 -6.56 5.99
N SER A 211 4.67 -6.32 6.32
CA SER A 211 5.66 -5.76 5.38
C SER A 211 5.96 -6.69 4.19
N SER A 212 5.87 -8.01 4.37
CA SER A 212 5.95 -8.99 3.27
C SER A 212 4.78 -8.90 2.31
N ALA A 213 3.56 -8.72 2.82
CA ALA A 213 2.40 -8.49 1.98
C ALA A 213 2.50 -7.17 1.20
N GLU A 214 2.91 -6.08 1.87
CA GLU A 214 3.13 -4.77 1.23
C GLU A 214 4.15 -4.86 0.09
N PHE A 215 5.33 -5.45 0.33
CA PHE A 215 6.36 -5.66 -0.70
C PHE A 215 5.82 -6.40 -1.94
N ILE A 216 5.09 -7.49 -1.71
CA ILE A 216 4.56 -8.32 -2.79
C ILE A 216 3.44 -7.60 -3.55
N ASN A 217 2.50 -7.01 -2.83
CA ASN A 217 1.32 -6.35 -3.40
C ASN A 217 1.71 -5.12 -4.21
N GLU A 218 2.69 -4.33 -3.74
CA GLU A 218 3.08 -3.09 -4.40
C GLU A 218 4.08 -3.30 -5.54
N TYR A 219 5.08 -4.17 -5.41
CA TYR A 219 6.15 -4.26 -6.41
C TYR A 219 6.16 -5.58 -7.17
N VAL A 220 6.15 -6.72 -6.46
CA VAL A 220 6.34 -8.03 -7.11
C VAL A 220 5.17 -8.35 -8.02
N MET A 221 3.94 -8.29 -7.49
CA MET A 221 2.74 -8.62 -8.24
C MET A 221 2.53 -7.69 -9.44
N PRO A 222 2.60 -6.34 -9.31
CA PRO A 222 2.54 -5.44 -10.45
C PRO A 222 3.59 -5.71 -11.52
N MET A 223 4.85 -5.95 -11.12
CA MET A 223 5.91 -6.24 -12.07
C MET A 223 5.67 -7.55 -12.83
N LEU A 224 5.28 -8.62 -12.14
CA LEU A 224 4.99 -9.90 -12.78
C LEU A 224 3.80 -9.80 -13.74
N ARG A 225 2.73 -9.10 -13.38
CA ARG A 225 1.60 -8.88 -14.28
C ARG A 225 2.00 -8.04 -15.50
N ASN A 226 2.87 -7.04 -15.33
CA ASN A 226 3.43 -6.27 -16.44
C ASN A 226 4.34 -7.10 -17.38
N THR A 227 4.85 -8.24 -16.91
CA THR A 227 5.56 -9.25 -17.73
C THR A 227 4.65 -10.33 -18.33
N GLY A 228 3.33 -10.21 -18.16
CA GLY A 228 2.32 -11.12 -18.70
C GLY A 228 1.95 -12.30 -17.82
N ALA A 229 2.51 -12.41 -16.61
CA ALA A 229 2.15 -13.48 -15.69
C ALA A 229 0.71 -13.32 -15.17
N LYS A 230 0.03 -14.45 -15.00
CA LYS A 230 -1.10 -14.53 -14.07
C LYS A 230 -0.54 -14.70 -12.67
N VAL A 231 -0.95 -13.85 -11.74
CA VAL A 231 -0.51 -13.91 -10.34
C VAL A 231 -1.70 -14.28 -9.46
N MET A 232 -1.55 -15.33 -8.67
CA MET A 232 -2.50 -15.73 -7.63
C MET A 232 -1.83 -15.61 -6.27
N THR A 233 -2.44 -14.89 -5.35
CA THR A 233 -1.95 -14.76 -3.99
C THR A 233 -2.71 -15.67 -3.04
N VAL A 234 -2.07 -16.02 -1.91
CA VAL A 234 -2.70 -16.81 -0.83
C VAL A 234 -3.26 -15.93 0.30
N ARG A 235 -3.11 -14.61 0.18
CA ARG A 235 -3.74 -13.57 1.00
C ARG A 235 -4.37 -12.53 0.07
N GLU A 236 -5.29 -11.72 0.58
CA GLU A 236 -5.91 -10.64 -0.21
C GLU A 236 -4.84 -9.61 -0.62
N PRO A 237 -4.72 -9.25 -1.90
CA PRO A 237 -3.73 -8.26 -2.33
C PRO A 237 -4.25 -6.81 -2.34
N ASP A 238 -5.56 -6.58 -2.21
CA ASP A 238 -6.11 -5.22 -2.24
C ASP A 238 -6.13 -4.57 -0.86
N THR A 239 -5.48 -3.41 -0.75
CA THR A 239 -5.48 -2.61 0.47
C THR A 239 -6.76 -1.80 0.67
N GLN A 240 -7.64 -1.76 -0.34
CA GLN A 240 -8.95 -1.11 -0.25
C GLN A 240 -9.84 -1.78 0.80
N THR A 241 -10.27 -1.01 1.79
CA THR A 241 -11.10 -1.48 2.92
C THR A 241 -12.58 -1.58 2.59
N ALA A 242 -13.03 -0.97 1.51
CA ALA A 242 -14.35 -1.23 0.94
C ALA A 242 -14.34 -2.56 0.16
N MET A 243 -15.44 -3.32 0.23
CA MET A 243 -15.70 -4.47 -0.63
C MET A 243 -17.13 -4.44 -1.10
N LEU A 244 -17.33 -4.57 -2.41
CA LEU A 244 -18.64 -4.66 -3.05
C LEU A 244 -18.69 -5.99 -3.80
N ILE A 245 -19.75 -6.77 -3.60
CA ILE A 245 -19.99 -7.98 -4.40
C ILE A 245 -21.37 -7.88 -5.04
N VAL A 246 -21.41 -7.95 -6.36
CA VAL A 246 -22.65 -7.99 -7.13
C VAL A 246 -22.76 -9.38 -7.74
N ASP A 247 -23.78 -10.13 -7.32
CA ASP A 247 -24.07 -11.50 -7.77
C ASP A 247 -25.09 -11.51 -8.92
N ASN A 248 -25.15 -12.59 -9.71
CA ASN A 248 -26.14 -12.72 -10.78
C ASN A 248 -27.59 -12.79 -10.28
N SER A 249 -27.82 -12.99 -8.98
CA SER A 249 -29.13 -12.88 -8.34
C SER A 249 -29.54 -11.44 -7.94
N ASP A 250 -28.61 -10.47 -8.00
CA ASP A 250 -28.85 -9.07 -7.59
C ASP A 250 -29.53 -8.21 -8.68
N THR A 251 -30.66 -8.70 -9.18
CA THR A 251 -31.40 -8.07 -10.30
C THR A 251 -32.24 -6.84 -9.91
N GLY A 252 -32.39 -6.56 -8.60
CA GLY A 252 -33.23 -5.47 -8.08
C GLY A 252 -32.49 -4.12 -7.96
N ALA A 253 -33.23 -3.01 -8.06
CA ALA A 253 -32.71 -1.68 -7.72
C ALA A 253 -32.60 -1.49 -6.19
N GLY A 254 -31.68 -0.64 -5.73
CA GLY A 254 -31.55 -0.28 -4.30
C GLY A 254 -30.77 -1.28 -3.44
N ARG A 255 -30.04 -2.21 -4.05
CA ARG A 255 -29.03 -3.03 -3.37
C ARG A 255 -27.84 -2.17 -2.96
N ALA A 256 -27.25 -2.45 -1.80
CA ALA A 256 -26.14 -1.68 -1.26
C ALA A 256 -24.93 -1.69 -2.22
N ASP A 257 -24.51 -2.87 -2.66
CA ASP A 257 -23.25 -3.05 -3.40
C ASP A 257 -23.37 -2.74 -4.91
N GLY A 258 -24.58 -2.87 -5.46
CA GLY A 258 -24.79 -2.69 -6.90
C GLY A 258 -25.89 -3.57 -7.48
N ARG A 259 -25.99 -3.63 -8.80
CA ARG A 259 -27.04 -4.41 -9.48
C ARG A 259 -26.54 -5.17 -10.70
N TYR A 260 -27.20 -6.28 -10.99
CA TYR A 260 -26.95 -7.16 -12.11
C TYR A 260 -28.07 -7.13 -13.16
N PHE A 261 -27.72 -7.20 -14.44
CA PHE A 261 -28.70 -7.45 -15.51
C PHE A 261 -28.07 -8.03 -16.77
N GLU A 262 -28.90 -8.73 -17.55
CA GLU A 262 -28.51 -9.38 -18.79
C GLU A 262 -29.14 -8.71 -20.02
N THR A 263 -28.46 -8.81 -21.16
CA THR A 263 -29.05 -8.61 -22.48
C THR A 263 -28.83 -9.85 -23.33
N GLY A 264 -29.73 -10.11 -24.28
CA GLY A 264 -29.63 -11.28 -25.16
C GLY A 264 -30.12 -12.57 -24.50
N THR A 265 -29.60 -13.71 -25.00
CA THR A 265 -30.01 -15.04 -24.53
C THR A 265 -29.06 -15.57 -23.46
N TRP A 266 -29.61 -15.82 -22.28
CA TRP A 266 -28.92 -16.43 -21.14
C TRP A 266 -29.78 -17.53 -20.52
N SER A 267 -29.14 -18.61 -20.07
CA SER A 267 -29.79 -19.75 -19.44
C SER A 267 -29.11 -20.12 -18.14
N ASN A 268 -29.85 -20.74 -17.21
CA ASN A 268 -29.27 -21.26 -15.98
C ASN A 268 -28.37 -22.47 -16.26
N SER A 269 -27.19 -22.48 -15.66
CA SER A 269 -26.31 -23.63 -15.50
C SER A 269 -26.87 -24.58 -14.44
N SER A 270 -26.58 -25.87 -14.58
CA SER A 270 -26.76 -26.85 -13.49
C SER A 270 -25.63 -26.81 -12.46
N ILE A 271 -24.60 -26.00 -12.70
CA ILE A 271 -23.43 -25.84 -11.82
C ILE A 271 -23.61 -24.61 -10.94
N GLU A 272 -23.48 -24.82 -9.63
CA GLU A 272 -23.59 -23.79 -8.59
C GLU A 272 -22.45 -22.78 -8.64
N GLY A 273 -22.72 -21.54 -8.24
CA GLY A 273 -21.77 -20.43 -8.20
C GLY A 273 -21.60 -19.83 -6.82
N PHE A 274 -21.04 -18.63 -6.78
CA PHE A 274 -20.99 -17.81 -5.58
C PHE A 274 -22.41 -17.54 -5.05
N LYS A 275 -22.51 -17.33 -3.74
CA LYS A 275 -23.72 -16.78 -3.14
C LYS A 275 -23.32 -15.89 -1.98
N GLN A 276 -23.83 -14.67 -1.96
CA GLN A 276 -23.51 -13.74 -0.88
C GLN A 276 -24.11 -14.20 0.47
N LYS A 277 -23.38 -13.93 1.56
CA LYS A 277 -23.87 -14.14 2.93
C LYS A 277 -25.13 -13.31 3.21
N THR A 278 -26.01 -13.84 4.06
CA THR A 278 -27.22 -13.14 4.51
C THR A 278 -27.03 -12.37 5.83
N THR A 279 -25.86 -12.52 6.46
CA THR A 279 -25.46 -11.94 7.74
C THR A 279 -24.21 -11.08 7.55
N ALA A 280 -23.81 -10.33 8.59
CA ALA A 280 -22.62 -9.48 8.55
C ALA A 280 -21.30 -10.27 8.40
N SER A 281 -21.26 -11.54 8.79
CA SER A 281 -20.07 -12.41 8.73
C SER A 281 -20.40 -13.82 8.26
N TRP A 282 -19.36 -14.54 7.84
CA TRP A 282 -19.36 -15.98 7.60
C TRP A 282 -19.02 -16.71 8.89
N THR A 283 -19.97 -17.44 9.49
CA THR A 283 -19.79 -18.08 10.80
C THR A 283 -19.47 -19.57 10.71
N GLY A 284 -18.25 -19.95 11.09
CA GLY A 284 -17.84 -21.34 11.24
C GLY A 284 -16.70 -21.73 10.31
N THR A 285 -15.81 -22.59 10.81
CA THR A 285 -14.55 -22.97 10.16
C THR A 285 -14.73 -23.84 8.91
N SER A 286 -15.93 -24.40 8.69
CA SER A 286 -16.27 -25.22 7.53
C SER A 286 -17.14 -24.50 6.48
N ILE A 287 -17.47 -23.22 6.70
CA ILE A 287 -18.22 -22.44 5.72
C ILE A 287 -17.35 -22.18 4.49
N ASN A 288 -17.93 -22.35 3.31
CA ASN A 288 -17.30 -22.02 2.04
C ASN A 288 -18.27 -21.18 1.21
N PRO A 289 -17.96 -19.91 0.88
CA PRO A 289 -18.87 -19.00 0.16
C PRO A 289 -19.36 -19.52 -1.20
N PHE A 290 -18.66 -20.48 -1.79
CA PHE A 290 -18.97 -21.10 -3.09
C PHE A 290 -19.66 -22.48 -2.94
N SER A 291 -20.12 -22.84 -1.73
CA SER A 291 -20.90 -24.06 -1.45
C SER A 291 -22.23 -23.82 -0.73
N GLN A 292 -22.54 -22.57 -0.34
CA GLN A 292 -23.70 -22.25 0.53
C GLN A 292 -25.05 -22.11 -0.20
N GLY A 293 -25.20 -22.43 -1.49
CA GLY A 293 -26.55 -22.50 -2.06
C GLY A 293 -26.71 -22.66 -3.57
N THR A 294 -27.96 -22.84 -3.97
CA THR A 294 -28.49 -23.14 -5.31
C THR A 294 -28.38 -21.99 -6.33
N GLY A 295 -27.39 -21.11 -6.19
CA GLY A 295 -27.15 -20.01 -7.14
C GLY A 295 -26.75 -20.59 -8.49
N GLN A 296 -27.62 -20.46 -9.50
CA GLN A 296 -27.34 -20.98 -10.83
C GLN A 296 -26.50 -19.97 -11.60
N ASN A 297 -25.27 -20.34 -11.95
CA ASN A 297 -24.46 -19.60 -12.90
C ASN A 297 -25.25 -19.37 -14.20
N ARG A 298 -24.98 -18.27 -14.89
CA ARG A 298 -25.67 -17.90 -16.12
C ARG A 298 -24.79 -18.21 -17.32
N LEU A 299 -25.35 -18.83 -18.35
CA LEU A 299 -24.64 -19.24 -19.56
C LEU A 299 -25.19 -18.55 -20.80
N SER A 300 -24.30 -18.09 -21.66
CA SER A 300 -24.64 -17.62 -23.01
C SER A 300 -23.78 -18.33 -24.05
N PRO A 301 -24.36 -18.81 -25.17
CA PRO A 301 -23.58 -19.38 -26.27
C PRO A 301 -22.55 -18.38 -26.80
N ALA A 302 -21.32 -18.85 -26.98
CA ALA A 302 -20.24 -18.01 -27.49
C ALA A 302 -20.48 -17.58 -28.95
N LEU A 303 -20.04 -16.37 -29.25
CA LEU A 303 -20.09 -15.72 -30.55
C LEU A 303 -18.67 -15.41 -31.01
N THR A 304 -18.25 -16.01 -32.13
CA THR A 304 -16.88 -15.84 -32.65
C THR A 304 -16.59 -14.43 -33.16
N ALA A 305 -17.55 -13.81 -33.86
CA ALA A 305 -17.35 -12.56 -34.58
C ALA A 305 -18.62 -11.71 -34.63
N GLY A 306 -18.46 -10.41 -34.87
CA GLY A 306 -19.56 -9.43 -34.93
C GLY A 306 -19.76 -8.65 -33.64
N THR A 307 -20.90 -8.00 -33.49
CA THR A 307 -21.29 -7.30 -32.25
C THR A 307 -21.80 -8.32 -31.23
N PRO A 308 -21.45 -8.23 -29.93
CA PRO A 308 -21.98 -9.14 -28.93
C PRO A 308 -23.51 -9.18 -28.97
N THR A 309 -24.09 -10.39 -28.95
CA THR A 309 -25.54 -10.59 -28.94
C THR A 309 -26.09 -10.88 -27.55
N GLY A 310 -25.20 -11.12 -26.58
CA GLY A 310 -25.54 -11.27 -25.17
C GLY A 310 -24.48 -10.65 -24.27
N THR A 311 -24.93 -9.96 -23.22
CA THR A 311 -24.05 -9.41 -22.18
C THR A 311 -24.62 -9.67 -20.79
N ALA A 312 -23.73 -9.87 -19.83
CA ALA A 312 -24.00 -9.85 -18.40
C ALA A 312 -23.32 -8.62 -17.80
N ASN A 313 -24.05 -7.81 -17.04
CA ASN A 313 -23.62 -6.48 -16.62
C ASN A 313 -23.74 -6.38 -15.10
N TRP A 314 -22.65 -5.99 -14.43
CA TRP A 314 -22.59 -5.72 -13.00
C TRP A 314 -22.22 -4.25 -12.80
N VAL A 315 -23.12 -3.47 -12.19
CA VAL A 315 -22.90 -2.04 -11.90
C VAL A 315 -22.64 -1.87 -10.41
N ALA A 316 -21.54 -1.23 -10.03
CA ALA A 316 -21.09 -1.10 -8.64
C ALA A 316 -21.46 0.24 -8.00
N ASN A 317 -21.88 0.23 -6.73
CA ASN A 317 -22.12 1.40 -5.90
C ASN A 317 -20.87 1.86 -5.14
N ILE A 318 -19.86 2.31 -5.88
CA ILE A 318 -18.57 2.78 -5.36
C ILE A 318 -18.78 3.80 -4.21
N PRO A 319 -18.33 3.49 -2.98
CA PRO A 319 -18.60 4.33 -1.81
C PRO A 319 -17.68 5.54 -1.70
N ALA A 320 -16.46 5.44 -2.23
CA ALA A 320 -15.44 6.48 -2.22
C ALA A 320 -14.52 6.36 -3.43
N ASP A 321 -14.00 7.50 -3.90
CA ASP A 321 -13.00 7.54 -4.96
C ASP A 321 -11.76 6.75 -4.55
N GLY A 322 -11.22 5.92 -5.44
CA GLY A 322 -10.07 5.09 -5.09
C GLY A 322 -9.74 4.02 -6.10
N TYR A 323 -8.61 3.37 -5.87
CA TYR A 323 -8.25 2.15 -6.58
C TYR A 323 -8.97 0.96 -5.96
N TYR A 324 -9.51 0.09 -6.81
CA TYR A 324 -10.15 -1.15 -6.43
C TYR A 324 -9.59 -2.26 -7.33
N ASN A 325 -9.15 -3.36 -6.71
CA ASN A 325 -9.03 -4.61 -7.43
C ASN A 325 -10.41 -5.10 -7.82
N VAL A 326 -10.56 -5.55 -9.06
CA VAL A 326 -11.80 -6.09 -9.58
C VAL A 326 -11.61 -7.57 -9.86
N TYR A 327 -12.42 -8.41 -9.23
CA TYR A 327 -12.39 -9.85 -9.34
C TYR A 327 -13.64 -10.36 -10.02
N ALA A 328 -13.52 -11.46 -10.76
CA ALA A 328 -14.66 -12.21 -11.28
C ALA A 328 -14.67 -13.63 -10.71
N SER A 329 -15.88 -14.19 -10.62
CA SER A 329 -16.06 -15.63 -10.42
C SER A 329 -16.85 -16.25 -11.57
N TRP A 330 -16.70 -17.56 -11.72
CA TRP A 330 -17.41 -18.38 -12.69
C TRP A 330 -17.36 -19.86 -12.31
N SER A 331 -18.21 -20.65 -12.97
CA SER A 331 -18.12 -22.12 -12.96
C SER A 331 -17.18 -22.64 -14.05
N PRO A 332 -16.03 -23.27 -13.69
CA PRO A 332 -15.11 -23.85 -14.64
C PRO A 332 -15.68 -25.14 -15.22
N PHE A 333 -15.61 -25.30 -16.54
CA PHE A 333 -16.03 -26.51 -17.25
C PHE A 333 -15.38 -26.57 -18.63
N SER A 334 -15.12 -27.76 -19.16
CA SER A 334 -14.45 -27.94 -20.46
C SER A 334 -15.21 -27.31 -21.64
N GLY A 335 -16.54 -27.21 -21.53
CA GLY A 335 -17.43 -26.52 -22.48
C GLY A 335 -17.55 -25.00 -22.27
N ARG A 336 -16.60 -24.37 -21.57
CA ARG A 336 -16.52 -22.91 -21.41
C ARG A 336 -15.55 -22.27 -22.39
N ALA A 337 -15.69 -20.96 -22.60
CA ALA A 337 -14.73 -20.18 -23.38
C ALA A 337 -13.36 -20.11 -22.68
N ASN A 338 -12.27 -20.30 -23.43
CA ASN A 338 -10.91 -20.08 -22.93
C ASN A 338 -10.46 -18.60 -22.92
N ASP A 339 -11.27 -17.71 -23.48
CA ASP A 339 -10.92 -16.30 -23.71
C ASP A 339 -12.13 -15.37 -23.53
N ALA A 340 -12.98 -15.69 -22.56
CA ALA A 340 -14.19 -14.93 -22.22
C ALA A 340 -13.86 -13.45 -22.00
N GLN A 341 -14.56 -12.56 -22.72
CA GLN A 341 -14.24 -11.14 -22.77
C GLN A 341 -14.97 -10.34 -21.68
N TYR A 342 -14.21 -9.79 -20.75
CA TYR A 342 -14.66 -8.82 -19.75
C TYR A 342 -14.27 -7.41 -20.18
N LEU A 343 -15.23 -6.48 -20.13
CA LEU A 343 -15.01 -5.05 -20.32
C LEU A 343 -15.22 -4.35 -18.98
N VAL A 344 -14.16 -3.74 -18.45
CA VAL A 344 -14.19 -3.00 -17.19
C VAL A 344 -14.28 -1.52 -17.50
N TYR A 345 -15.37 -0.87 -17.08
CA TYR A 345 -15.59 0.56 -17.24
C TYR A 345 -15.14 1.25 -15.95
N HIS A 346 -14.20 2.17 -16.07
CA HIS A 346 -13.56 2.89 -14.96
C HIS A 346 -13.26 4.35 -15.38
N SER A 347 -12.72 5.17 -14.49
CA SER A 347 -12.45 6.60 -14.77
C SER A 347 -11.44 6.88 -15.89
N GLY A 348 -10.67 5.87 -16.30
CA GLY A 348 -9.73 5.93 -17.43
C GLY A 348 -10.35 5.52 -18.77
N GLY A 349 -11.60 5.05 -18.79
CA GLY A 349 -12.28 4.54 -19.98
C GLY A 349 -12.71 3.09 -19.81
N VAL A 350 -12.42 2.26 -20.82
CA VAL A 350 -12.81 0.85 -20.84
C VAL A 350 -11.57 0.00 -21.07
N SER A 351 -11.28 -0.90 -20.13
CA SER A 351 -10.25 -1.92 -20.25
C SER A 351 -10.84 -3.25 -20.71
N GLU A 352 -10.20 -3.92 -21.65
CA GLU A 352 -10.55 -5.30 -22.03
C GLU A 352 -9.63 -6.31 -21.35
N VAL A 353 -10.24 -7.34 -20.74
CA VAL A 353 -9.52 -8.49 -20.17
C VAL A 353 -10.15 -9.78 -20.65
N ARG A 354 -9.34 -10.75 -21.07
CA ARG A 354 -9.79 -12.09 -21.48
C ARG A 354 -9.39 -13.14 -20.46
N MET A 355 -10.36 -13.96 -20.07
CA MET A 355 -10.18 -15.00 -19.05
C MET A 355 -10.53 -16.39 -19.56
N ASN A 356 -9.74 -17.37 -19.13
CA ASN A 356 -9.99 -18.78 -19.40
C ASN A 356 -10.99 -19.35 -18.39
N GLN A 357 -12.24 -19.47 -18.81
CA GLN A 357 -13.31 -20.00 -17.96
C GLN A 357 -13.36 -21.54 -17.91
N LYS A 358 -12.38 -22.24 -18.50
CA LYS A 358 -12.23 -23.69 -18.33
C LYS A 358 -11.57 -24.04 -16.99
N ILE A 359 -10.82 -23.09 -16.42
CA ILE A 359 -10.03 -23.23 -15.18
C ILE A 359 -10.43 -22.13 -14.17
N ASP A 360 -9.83 -22.12 -12.98
CA ASP A 360 -9.91 -21.03 -11.97
C ASP A 360 -11.30 -20.58 -11.48
N GLY A 361 -12.33 -21.42 -11.56
CA GLY A 361 -13.66 -21.06 -11.07
C GLY A 361 -13.91 -21.44 -9.60
N TYR A 362 -15.04 -21.02 -9.02
CA TYR A 362 -15.36 -21.18 -7.59
C TYR A 362 -14.36 -20.48 -6.65
N THR A 363 -13.78 -19.39 -7.13
CA THR A 363 -12.88 -18.50 -6.40
C THR A 363 -13.01 -17.09 -6.95
N TRP A 364 -12.25 -16.14 -6.39
CA TRP A 364 -12.13 -14.78 -6.89
C TRP A 364 -10.89 -14.64 -7.78
N VAL A 365 -11.08 -14.54 -9.09
CA VAL A 365 -9.98 -14.34 -10.05
C VAL A 365 -9.82 -12.86 -10.35
N LEU A 366 -8.63 -12.33 -10.10
CA LEU A 366 -8.32 -10.92 -10.31
C LEU A 366 -8.32 -10.56 -11.81
N LEU A 367 -9.20 -9.65 -12.21
CA LEU A 367 -9.17 -9.03 -13.53
C LEU A 367 -8.05 -7.99 -13.62
N GLY A 368 -7.95 -7.09 -12.64
CA GLY A 368 -7.02 -5.95 -12.64
C GLY A 368 -7.31 -4.97 -11.50
N ASN A 369 -6.59 -3.85 -11.49
CA ASN A 369 -6.74 -2.77 -10.52
C ASN A 369 -7.04 -1.46 -11.28
N TRP A 370 -8.13 -0.78 -10.92
CA TRP A 370 -8.54 0.44 -11.59
C TRP A 370 -9.06 1.48 -10.61
N TYR A 371 -8.95 2.75 -11.00
CA TYR A 371 -9.50 3.87 -10.24
C TYR A 371 -10.96 4.12 -10.61
N PHE A 372 -11.82 4.16 -9.60
CA PHE A 372 -13.23 4.48 -9.72
C PHE A 372 -13.54 5.75 -8.93
N GLU A 373 -14.48 6.54 -9.43
CA GLU A 373 -15.02 7.71 -8.75
C GLU A 373 -16.42 7.38 -8.22
N ALA A 374 -16.68 7.68 -6.95
CA ALA A 374 -17.98 7.46 -6.30
C ALA A 374 -19.09 8.26 -6.98
N SER A 375 -18.76 9.43 -7.54
CA SER A 375 -19.70 10.29 -8.24
C SER A 375 -19.92 9.92 -9.72
N ALA A 376 -19.18 8.94 -10.25
CA ALA A 376 -19.26 8.55 -11.66
C ALA A 376 -20.64 7.98 -12.03
N PRO A 377 -21.14 8.25 -13.25
CA PRO A 377 -22.38 7.64 -13.74
C PRO A 377 -22.23 6.11 -13.83
N GLU A 378 -23.36 5.38 -13.79
CA GLU A 378 -23.34 3.90 -13.91
C GLU A 378 -22.63 3.39 -15.17
N SER A 379 -22.57 4.21 -16.23
CA SER A 379 -21.82 3.93 -17.46
C SER A 379 -20.31 3.74 -17.23
N GLU A 380 -19.75 4.31 -16.16
CA GLU A 380 -18.31 4.37 -15.88
C GLU A 380 -17.88 3.58 -14.62
N ARG A 381 -18.80 2.84 -13.99
CA ARG A 381 -18.55 2.01 -12.78
C ARG A 381 -19.16 0.62 -12.89
N LYS A 382 -18.81 -0.11 -13.95
CA LYS A 382 -19.41 -1.42 -14.26
C LYS A 382 -18.43 -2.40 -14.90
N VAL A 383 -18.74 -3.68 -14.76
CA VAL A 383 -18.10 -4.77 -15.53
C VAL A 383 -19.14 -5.39 -16.45
N VAL A 384 -18.73 -5.67 -17.69
CA VAL A 384 -19.57 -6.32 -18.70
C VAL A 384 -18.86 -7.57 -19.22
N LEU A 385 -19.45 -8.75 -18.99
CA LEU A 385 -19.06 -9.97 -19.69
C LEU A 385 -19.85 -10.04 -21.00
N THR A 386 -19.14 -10.13 -22.13
CA THR A 386 -19.78 -10.35 -23.43
C THR A 386 -19.82 -11.83 -23.76
N ASN A 387 -20.71 -12.24 -24.67
CA ASN A 387 -20.68 -13.59 -25.22
C ASN A 387 -19.62 -13.79 -26.32
N LYS A 388 -18.62 -12.90 -26.46
CA LYS A 388 -17.53 -13.07 -27.45
C LYS A 388 -16.45 -14.02 -26.97
N SER A 389 -16.05 -14.94 -27.84
CA SER A 389 -14.94 -15.86 -27.63
C SER A 389 -14.45 -16.42 -28.95
N SER A 390 -13.13 -16.60 -29.09
CA SER A 390 -12.53 -17.21 -30.28
C SER A 390 -12.79 -18.72 -30.39
N ASP A 391 -13.17 -19.41 -29.30
CA ASP A 391 -13.47 -20.85 -29.27
C ASP A 391 -14.73 -21.22 -30.09
N GLY A 392 -15.62 -20.26 -30.38
CA GLY A 392 -16.73 -20.39 -31.34
C GLY A 392 -17.93 -21.23 -30.91
N THR A 393 -18.55 -21.94 -31.86
CA THR A 393 -19.86 -22.59 -31.66
C THR A 393 -19.75 -23.86 -30.81
N GLY A 394 -20.58 -23.98 -29.78
CA GLY A 394 -20.63 -25.18 -28.92
C GLY A 394 -19.99 -25.00 -27.54
N VAL A 395 -19.36 -23.85 -27.28
CA VAL A 395 -18.94 -23.43 -25.93
C VAL A 395 -19.81 -22.29 -25.41
N ASN A 396 -19.82 -22.09 -24.09
CA ASN A 396 -20.55 -21.01 -23.44
C ASN A 396 -19.61 -20.08 -22.66
N VAL A 397 -19.97 -18.81 -22.55
CA VAL A 397 -19.47 -17.94 -21.49
C VAL A 397 -20.31 -18.15 -20.22
N SER A 398 -19.69 -18.02 -19.04
CA SER A 398 -20.30 -18.17 -17.72
C SER A 398 -20.27 -16.86 -16.95
N ALA A 399 -21.41 -16.42 -16.42
CA ALA A 399 -21.55 -15.27 -15.53
C ALA A 399 -21.99 -15.74 -14.13
N ASP A 400 -21.35 -15.17 -13.11
CA ASP A 400 -21.62 -15.45 -11.69
C ASP A 400 -21.64 -14.12 -10.91
N ALA A 401 -20.54 -13.77 -10.25
CA ALA A 401 -20.40 -12.56 -9.47
C ALA A 401 -19.15 -11.75 -9.84
N ILE A 402 -19.20 -10.45 -9.59
CA ILE A 402 -18.06 -9.53 -9.65
C ILE A 402 -17.85 -8.90 -8.27
N ARG A 403 -16.60 -8.81 -7.85
CA ARG A 403 -16.17 -8.17 -6.60
C ARG A 403 -15.26 -6.99 -6.87
N TRP A 404 -15.49 -5.87 -6.20
CA TRP A 404 -14.59 -4.71 -6.16
C TRP A 404 -14.05 -4.56 -4.74
N GLY A 405 -12.74 -4.38 -4.59
CA GLY A 405 -12.12 -4.11 -3.28
C GLY A 405 -11.81 -5.36 -2.46
N GLY A 406 -10.86 -5.22 -1.52
CA GLY A 406 -10.42 -6.29 -0.61
C GLY A 406 -11.32 -6.46 0.61
N GLY A 407 -11.82 -5.34 1.14
CA GLY A 407 -12.73 -5.31 2.28
C GLY A 407 -12.04 -5.50 3.63
N LEU A 408 -12.85 -5.45 4.67
CA LEU A 408 -12.48 -5.95 5.99
C LEU A 408 -12.69 -7.46 6.07
N GLY A 409 -11.98 -8.10 7.00
CA GLY A 409 -12.15 -9.48 7.39
C GLY A 409 -13.57 -9.75 7.89
N ASP A 410 -14.24 -10.73 7.29
CA ASP A 410 -15.62 -11.11 7.59
C ASP A 410 -15.79 -12.61 7.87
N MET A 411 -14.68 -13.34 7.98
CA MET A 411 -14.65 -14.75 8.39
C MET A 411 -14.62 -14.80 9.92
N ALA A 412 -15.72 -15.21 10.54
CA ALA A 412 -15.79 -15.30 11.99
C ALA A 412 -15.09 -16.57 12.48
N ARG A 413 -14.16 -16.40 13.41
CA ARG A 413 -13.36 -17.47 14.02
C ARG A 413 -13.82 -17.68 15.46
N GLN A 414 -14.07 -18.95 15.79
CA GLN A 414 -14.40 -19.43 17.13
C GLN A 414 -15.40 -18.54 17.88
N THR A 415 -15.11 -18.18 19.13
CA THR A 415 -15.88 -17.23 19.95
C THR A 415 -15.39 -15.79 19.80
N HIS A 416 -14.29 -15.55 19.09
CA HIS A 416 -13.64 -14.23 19.00
C HIS A 416 -14.14 -13.38 17.82
N GLY A 417 -15.08 -13.90 17.03
CA GLY A 417 -15.74 -13.15 15.97
C GLY A 417 -14.84 -12.92 14.75
N VAL A 418 -15.06 -11.80 14.05
CA VAL A 418 -14.24 -11.40 12.89
C VAL A 418 -13.05 -10.58 13.36
N SER A 419 -11.96 -10.54 12.57
CA SER A 419 -10.74 -9.80 12.92
C SER A 419 -10.95 -8.29 13.06
N GLY A 420 -11.91 -7.71 12.32
CA GLY A 420 -12.10 -6.26 12.20
C GLY A 420 -10.96 -5.55 11.43
N ARG A 421 -10.04 -6.31 10.84
CA ARG A 421 -8.87 -5.81 10.11
C ARG A 421 -9.14 -5.73 8.61
N PRO A 422 -8.42 -4.90 7.83
CA PRO A 422 -8.37 -5.05 6.38
C PRO A 422 -7.98 -6.49 6.02
N ARG A 423 -8.71 -7.12 5.09
CA ARG A 423 -8.54 -8.55 4.77
C ARG A 423 -7.12 -8.91 4.33
N TRP A 424 -6.44 -7.98 3.65
CA TRP A 424 -5.06 -8.18 3.23
C TRP A 424 -4.08 -8.36 4.40
N GLU A 425 -4.43 -7.85 5.59
CA GLU A 425 -3.64 -8.03 6.81
C GLU A 425 -3.91 -9.39 7.49
N GLU A 426 -5.00 -10.08 7.14
CA GLU A 426 -5.34 -11.37 7.74
C GLU A 426 -4.40 -12.48 7.29
N GLU A 427 -4.25 -13.49 8.14
CA GLU A 427 -3.58 -14.75 7.83
C GLU A 427 -4.29 -15.48 6.68
N ALA A 428 -3.52 -16.26 5.91
CA ALA A 428 -3.97 -16.96 4.71
C ALA A 428 -5.20 -17.82 4.98
N VAL A 429 -5.30 -18.50 6.13
CA VAL A 429 -6.43 -19.39 6.45
C VAL A 429 -7.80 -18.71 6.27
N ASN A 430 -7.92 -17.44 6.66
CA ASN A 430 -9.15 -16.65 6.55
C ASN A 430 -9.45 -16.32 5.09
N TYR A 431 -8.42 -15.85 4.36
CA TYR A 431 -8.56 -15.51 2.95
C TYR A 431 -8.87 -16.74 2.10
N LEU A 432 -8.18 -17.86 2.31
CA LEU A 432 -8.37 -19.11 1.56
C LEU A 432 -9.78 -19.66 1.78
N GLN A 433 -10.30 -19.59 3.00
CA GLN A 433 -11.69 -19.96 3.27
C GLN A 433 -12.67 -19.04 2.51
N PHE A 434 -12.42 -17.73 2.50
CA PHE A 434 -13.22 -16.74 1.75
C PHE A 434 -13.16 -16.96 0.23
N THR A 435 -12.03 -17.40 -0.33
CA THR A 435 -11.88 -17.71 -1.76
C THR A 435 -12.46 -19.05 -2.16
N GLY A 436 -13.06 -19.81 -1.23
CA GLY A 436 -13.71 -21.08 -1.54
C GLY A 436 -12.79 -22.29 -1.56
N PHE A 437 -11.58 -22.18 -1.02
CA PHE A 437 -10.70 -23.33 -0.79
C PHE A 437 -11.42 -24.43 0.02
N GLY A 438 -11.04 -25.69 -0.22
CA GLY A 438 -11.56 -26.91 0.41
C GLY A 438 -13.06 -27.21 0.26
N ARG A 439 -13.66 -26.79 -0.85
CA ARG A 439 -14.90 -27.37 -1.39
C ARG A 439 -14.83 -28.90 -1.57
N SER A 440 -13.63 -29.47 -1.68
CA SER A 440 -13.34 -30.91 -1.75
C SER A 440 -13.24 -31.62 -0.39
N GLY A 441 -13.42 -30.91 0.73
CA GLY A 441 -13.26 -31.45 2.09
C GLY A 441 -11.89 -31.19 2.74
N ASP A 442 -11.01 -30.44 2.07
CA ASP A 442 -9.64 -30.15 2.51
C ASP A 442 -9.51 -28.83 3.30
N LEU A 443 -10.62 -28.22 3.75
CA LEU A 443 -10.55 -27.02 4.58
C LEU A 443 -10.00 -27.38 5.96
N TYR A 444 -8.93 -26.69 6.37
CA TYR A 444 -8.40 -26.68 7.73
C TYR A 444 -7.72 -27.99 8.13
N THR A 445 -6.49 -28.18 7.67
CA THR A 445 -5.66 -29.35 8.01
C THR A 445 -4.86 -29.17 9.32
N GLY A 446 -4.85 -27.96 9.87
CA GLY A 446 -4.17 -27.60 11.12
C GLY A 446 -5.01 -27.81 12.39
N THR A 447 -4.36 -27.72 13.55
CA THR A 447 -5.03 -27.77 14.86
C THR A 447 -5.59 -26.41 15.28
N ASP A 448 -5.05 -25.33 14.70
CA ASP A 448 -5.32 -23.92 14.96
C ASP A 448 -5.13 -23.10 13.67
N ASP A 449 -5.50 -21.82 13.69
CA ASP A 449 -5.42 -20.91 12.54
C ASP A 449 -3.98 -20.68 12.07
N GLU A 450 -3.03 -20.63 13.00
CA GLU A 450 -1.60 -20.47 12.69
C GLU A 450 -1.13 -21.66 11.84
N SER A 451 -1.35 -22.88 12.33
CA SER A 451 -0.99 -24.14 11.67
C SER A 451 -1.75 -24.41 10.38
N GLY A 452 -3.04 -24.09 10.34
CA GLY A 452 -3.81 -24.10 9.11
C GLY A 452 -3.24 -23.12 8.08
N GLY A 453 -2.87 -21.91 8.53
CA GLY A 453 -2.31 -20.86 7.71
C GLY A 453 -1.11 -21.31 6.88
N TRP A 454 -0.07 -21.89 7.48
CA TRP A 454 1.12 -22.31 6.73
C TRP A 454 0.93 -23.63 5.96
N ALA A 455 0.08 -24.54 6.44
CA ALA A 455 -0.17 -25.83 5.77
C ALA A 455 -1.10 -25.73 4.56
N ASP A 456 -2.06 -24.79 4.56
CA ASP A 456 -3.11 -24.71 3.55
C ASP A 456 -2.68 -23.91 2.30
N ARG A 457 -1.72 -22.98 2.40
CA ARG A 457 -1.21 -22.18 1.26
C ARG A 457 -0.71 -23.03 0.07
N PRO A 458 0.19 -24.02 0.23
CA PRO A 458 0.59 -24.89 -0.88
C PRO A 458 -0.53 -25.82 -1.35
N GLN A 459 -1.46 -26.21 -0.47
CA GLN A 459 -2.61 -27.03 -0.85
C GLN A 459 -3.61 -26.23 -1.70
N TYR A 460 -3.81 -24.95 -1.39
CA TYR A 460 -4.59 -24.03 -2.23
C TYR A 460 -3.96 -23.87 -3.61
N ALA A 461 -2.64 -23.63 -3.66
CA ALA A 461 -1.94 -23.53 -4.94
C ALA A 461 -2.09 -24.81 -5.77
N ARG A 462 -1.99 -25.98 -5.14
CA ARG A 462 -2.28 -27.27 -5.79
C ARG A 462 -3.74 -27.39 -6.21
N TRP A 463 -4.70 -27.02 -5.36
CA TRP A 463 -6.13 -27.14 -5.63
C TRP A 463 -6.54 -26.31 -6.85
N GLU A 464 -6.07 -25.07 -6.94
CA GLU A 464 -6.26 -24.22 -8.12
C GLU A 464 -5.58 -24.81 -9.35
N HIS A 465 -4.31 -25.21 -9.23
CA HIS A 465 -3.55 -25.77 -10.34
C HIS A 465 -4.11 -27.11 -10.88
N SER A 466 -4.51 -28.03 -9.99
CA SER A 466 -4.83 -29.42 -10.32
C SER A 466 -6.33 -29.70 -10.53
N GLY A 467 -7.22 -28.88 -9.98
CA GLY A 467 -8.61 -29.27 -9.72
C GLY A 467 -9.62 -29.07 -10.86
N LYS A 468 -9.30 -28.31 -11.92
CA LYS A 468 -10.38 -27.68 -12.74
C LYS A 468 -10.35 -28.00 -14.25
N ASP A 469 -9.24 -28.49 -14.81
CA ASP A 469 -9.20 -29.12 -16.16
C ASP A 469 -8.01 -30.11 -16.35
N GLY A 470 -7.53 -30.75 -15.27
CA GLY A 470 -6.48 -31.78 -15.35
C GLY A 470 -5.03 -31.30 -15.29
N GLY A 471 -4.74 -30.14 -14.69
CA GLY A 471 -3.35 -29.70 -14.41
C GLY A 471 -2.63 -29.02 -15.58
N VAL A 472 -3.35 -28.28 -16.42
CA VAL A 472 -2.83 -27.67 -17.67
C VAL A 472 -2.06 -26.37 -17.42
N GLU A 473 -2.20 -25.74 -16.25
CA GLU A 473 -1.53 -24.46 -15.97
C GLU A 473 -0.02 -24.62 -15.81
N ASP A 474 0.76 -23.85 -16.58
CA ASP A 474 2.20 -23.79 -16.41
C ASP A 474 2.55 -22.87 -15.24
N ALA A 475 2.67 -23.47 -14.06
CA ALA A 475 2.68 -22.76 -12.79
C ALA A 475 3.93 -22.99 -11.94
N VAL A 476 4.23 -22.01 -11.07
CA VAL A 476 5.22 -22.11 -9.99
C VAL A 476 4.62 -21.59 -8.69
N TYR A 477 5.12 -22.07 -7.56
CA TYR A 477 4.80 -21.56 -6.23
C TYR A 477 6.03 -20.97 -5.55
N VAL A 478 5.95 -19.73 -5.07
CA VAL A 478 7.03 -19.06 -4.35
C VAL A 478 6.50 -18.48 -3.05
N ALA A 479 7.06 -18.94 -1.93
CA ALA A 479 6.83 -18.33 -0.62
C ALA A 479 7.94 -17.34 -0.29
N TRP A 480 7.56 -16.12 0.08
CA TRP A 480 8.47 -15.07 0.51
C TRP A 480 8.21 -14.74 1.97
N HIS A 481 9.26 -14.84 2.76
CA HIS A 481 9.34 -14.56 4.18
C HIS A 481 10.57 -13.71 4.45
N THR A 482 10.64 -13.15 5.65
CA THR A 482 11.86 -12.55 6.20
C THR A 482 12.45 -13.48 7.27
N ASN A 483 13.78 -13.46 7.48
CA ASN A 483 14.44 -14.37 8.42
C ASN A 483 14.14 -13.97 9.88
N ALA A 484 13.89 -14.99 10.70
CA ALA A 484 13.76 -14.83 12.14
C ALA A 484 15.03 -14.25 12.80
N PHE A 485 14.84 -13.59 13.95
CA PHE A 485 15.90 -12.91 14.69
C PHE A 485 17.00 -13.87 15.19
N ASN A 486 18.23 -13.36 15.35
CA ASN A 486 19.35 -14.09 15.96
C ASN A 486 19.93 -13.40 17.22
N GLY A 487 19.45 -12.21 17.55
CA GLY A 487 19.71 -11.43 18.75
C GLY A 487 18.55 -11.49 19.74
N THR A 488 18.29 -10.38 20.42
CA THR A 488 17.21 -10.27 21.41
C THR A 488 15.91 -9.87 20.72
N SER A 489 14.88 -10.71 20.83
CA SER A 489 13.54 -10.39 20.32
C SER A 489 13.10 -8.99 20.76
N GLY A 490 12.71 -8.14 19.79
CA GLY A 490 12.28 -6.75 20.03
C GLY A 490 13.40 -5.70 20.00
N ASN A 491 14.67 -6.09 19.86
CA ASN A 491 15.80 -5.18 19.69
C ASN A 491 16.41 -5.27 18.27
N CYS A 492 17.15 -4.24 17.87
CA CYS A 492 17.95 -4.20 16.65
C CYS A 492 19.42 -4.53 16.92
N ASP A 493 19.67 -5.65 17.60
CA ASP A 493 21.01 -6.12 17.99
C ASP A 493 21.45 -7.39 17.25
N GLY A 494 20.67 -7.81 16.25
CA GLY A 494 20.95 -8.95 15.39
C GLY A 494 22.17 -8.73 14.51
N THR A 495 23.03 -9.74 14.47
CA THR A 495 24.25 -9.76 13.65
C THR A 495 24.10 -10.61 12.39
N ALA A 496 23.06 -11.43 12.32
CA ALA A 496 22.75 -12.21 11.14
C ALA A 496 22.20 -11.29 10.05
N GLN A 497 22.74 -11.40 8.84
CA GLN A 497 22.16 -10.79 7.65
C GLN A 497 22.16 -11.78 6.48
N GLY A 498 21.36 -11.52 5.45
CA GLY A 498 21.47 -12.25 4.19
C GLY A 498 20.17 -12.87 3.67
N LEU A 499 20.34 -13.77 2.70
CA LEU A 499 19.26 -14.49 2.03
C LEU A 499 19.42 -16.00 2.24
N SER A 500 18.39 -16.66 2.75
CA SER A 500 18.25 -18.11 2.86
C SER A 500 17.13 -18.61 1.93
N SER A 501 17.22 -19.84 1.46
CA SER A 501 16.08 -20.48 0.78
C SER A 501 15.96 -21.94 1.20
N PHE A 502 14.75 -22.48 1.15
CA PHE A 502 14.40 -23.78 1.71
C PHE A 502 13.50 -24.54 0.74
N ARG A 503 13.92 -25.74 0.38
CA ARG A 503 13.06 -26.72 -0.30
C ARG A 503 12.78 -27.90 0.61
N HIS A 504 11.66 -28.57 0.37
CA HIS A 504 11.32 -29.80 1.07
C HIS A 504 12.28 -30.95 0.69
N SER A 505 12.47 -31.93 1.57
CA SER A 505 13.32 -33.10 1.34
C SER A 505 12.85 -33.99 0.18
N THR A 506 11.58 -33.88 -0.19
CA THR A 506 10.97 -34.57 -1.34
C THR A 506 10.72 -33.64 -2.53
N ALA A 507 11.34 -32.45 -2.54
CA ALA A 507 11.22 -31.49 -3.63
C ALA A 507 11.56 -32.12 -4.99
N THR A 508 10.83 -31.72 -6.03
CA THR A 508 11.09 -32.16 -7.39
C THR A 508 12.40 -31.56 -7.92
N THR A 509 12.90 -32.10 -9.03
CA THR A 509 14.04 -31.49 -9.76
C THR A 509 13.71 -30.06 -10.18
N ASP A 510 12.47 -29.79 -10.58
CA ASP A 510 12.04 -28.45 -10.96
C ASP A 510 12.00 -27.49 -9.77
N SER A 511 11.53 -27.93 -8.59
CA SER A 511 11.61 -27.14 -7.35
C SER A 511 13.05 -26.83 -6.96
N THR A 512 13.97 -27.79 -7.14
CA THR A 512 15.40 -27.61 -6.88
C THR A 512 16.01 -26.57 -7.83
N THR A 513 15.69 -26.64 -9.12
CA THR A 513 16.15 -25.70 -10.13
C THR A 513 15.58 -24.30 -9.88
N LEU A 514 14.29 -24.20 -9.60
CA LEU A 514 13.59 -22.95 -9.28
C LEU A 514 14.23 -22.26 -8.07
N GLN A 515 14.39 -22.97 -6.95
CA GLN A 515 15.06 -22.45 -5.74
C GLN A 515 16.44 -21.89 -6.07
N THR A 516 17.24 -22.66 -6.80
CA THR A 516 18.65 -22.32 -7.10
C THR A 516 18.74 -21.03 -7.91
N ILE A 517 17.98 -20.94 -9.02
CA ILE A 517 18.01 -19.79 -9.92
C ILE A 517 17.47 -18.54 -9.22
N MET A 518 16.34 -18.66 -8.53
CA MET A 518 15.72 -17.54 -7.83
C MET A 518 16.63 -17.00 -6.73
N HIS A 519 17.19 -17.88 -5.91
CA HIS A 519 18.11 -17.49 -4.84
C HIS A 519 19.36 -16.79 -5.39
N ASP A 520 19.99 -17.35 -6.42
CA ASP A 520 21.20 -16.75 -7.01
C ASP A 520 20.90 -15.41 -7.68
N LYS A 521 19.76 -15.29 -8.38
CA LYS A 521 19.38 -14.02 -9.02
C LYS A 521 19.13 -12.93 -7.99
N LEU A 522 18.34 -13.22 -6.96
CA LEU A 522 18.01 -12.27 -5.89
C LEU A 522 19.26 -11.83 -5.16
N TYR A 523 20.09 -12.79 -4.72
CA TYR A 523 21.34 -12.48 -4.04
C TYR A 523 22.25 -11.57 -4.88
N ASN A 524 22.54 -11.97 -6.13
CA ASN A 524 23.49 -11.23 -6.97
C ASN A 524 23.01 -9.81 -7.27
N HIS A 525 21.71 -9.61 -7.51
CA HIS A 525 21.14 -8.27 -7.71
C HIS A 525 21.26 -7.42 -6.45
N ILE A 526 20.84 -7.94 -5.30
CA ILE A 526 20.80 -7.21 -4.04
C ILE A 526 22.21 -6.88 -3.55
N ASP A 527 23.12 -7.87 -3.49
CA ASP A 527 24.49 -7.66 -3.01
C ASP A 527 25.24 -6.67 -3.89
N THR A 528 25.08 -6.76 -5.22
CA THR A 528 25.80 -5.88 -6.14
C THR A 528 25.28 -4.44 -6.12
N LEU A 529 23.96 -4.26 -6.18
CA LEU A 529 23.37 -2.94 -6.38
C LEU A 529 23.03 -2.20 -5.08
N TRP A 530 22.82 -2.92 -3.97
CA TRP A 530 22.45 -2.32 -2.68
C TRP A 530 23.57 -2.34 -1.65
N PHE A 531 24.18 -3.51 -1.42
CA PHE A 531 25.21 -3.70 -0.38
C PHE A 531 26.66 -3.55 -0.89
N THR A 532 26.82 -3.25 -2.19
CA THR A 532 28.06 -2.83 -2.86
C THR A 532 29.28 -3.74 -2.65
N ALA A 533 29.09 -5.04 -2.94
CA ALA A 533 30.13 -6.09 -3.10
C ALA A 533 30.52 -6.89 -1.84
N SER A 534 29.77 -7.97 -1.57
CA SER A 534 30.08 -9.12 -0.70
C SER A 534 30.04 -8.90 0.82
N THR A 535 29.49 -7.79 1.29
CA THR A 535 29.20 -7.62 2.73
C THR A 535 27.94 -8.39 3.12
N TRP A 536 26.97 -8.50 2.21
CA TRP A 536 25.73 -9.24 2.45
C TRP A 536 25.96 -10.74 2.27
N GLN A 537 25.58 -11.55 3.27
CA GLN A 537 25.93 -12.97 3.27
C GLN A 537 25.00 -13.78 2.36
N VAL A 538 25.59 -14.56 1.44
CA VAL A 538 24.90 -15.73 0.87
C VAL A 538 24.69 -16.71 2.01
N ARG A 539 23.45 -16.92 2.43
CA ARG A 539 23.13 -18.04 3.31
C ARG A 539 22.75 -19.27 2.48
N SER A 540 22.72 -20.41 3.13
CA SER A 540 22.58 -21.71 2.47
C SER A 540 21.28 -21.86 1.67
N LYS A 541 21.36 -22.57 0.54
CA LYS A 541 20.22 -23.20 -0.13
C LYS A 541 19.90 -24.50 0.60
N ASN A 542 18.99 -24.42 1.56
CA ASN A 542 18.70 -25.47 2.51
C ASN A 542 17.67 -26.48 2.00
N VAL A 543 17.73 -27.66 2.61
CA VAL A 543 16.67 -28.67 2.55
C VAL A 543 16.06 -28.75 3.95
N THR A 544 14.87 -28.18 4.12
CA THR A 544 14.14 -28.12 5.40
C THR A 544 12.65 -28.18 5.14
N ASN A 545 11.95 -28.96 5.95
CA ASN A 545 10.55 -29.30 5.73
C ASN A 545 9.64 -28.39 6.55
N PHE A 546 9.34 -27.22 5.99
CA PHE A 546 8.28 -26.35 6.48
C PHE A 546 6.95 -26.75 5.81
N GLY A 547 5.80 -26.39 6.38
CA GLY A 547 4.56 -26.67 5.66
C GLY A 547 4.41 -25.77 4.45
N GLU A 548 4.90 -24.53 4.45
CA GLU A 548 4.78 -23.64 3.29
C GLU A 548 5.54 -24.13 2.04
N ASN A 549 6.56 -24.98 2.19
CA ASN A 549 7.31 -25.56 1.07
C ASN A 549 7.02 -27.04 0.84
N ASN A 550 6.02 -27.61 1.54
CA ASN A 550 5.73 -29.04 1.51
C ASN A 550 5.35 -29.52 0.10
N GLN A 551 6.25 -30.29 -0.52
CA GLN A 551 6.03 -30.80 -1.88
C GLN A 551 4.84 -31.76 -1.96
N SER A 552 4.49 -32.46 -0.88
CA SER A 552 3.31 -33.35 -0.87
C SER A 552 2.01 -32.54 -0.96
N SER A 553 1.99 -31.36 -0.35
CA SER A 553 0.88 -30.40 -0.45
C SER A 553 0.82 -29.74 -1.83
N LEU A 554 1.96 -29.39 -2.43
CA LEU A 554 2.03 -28.84 -3.79
C LEU A 554 1.72 -29.88 -4.88
N GLY A 555 1.95 -31.16 -4.61
CA GLY A 555 1.85 -32.24 -5.59
C GLY A 555 3.11 -32.35 -6.47
N SER A 556 3.15 -33.31 -7.40
CA SER A 556 4.35 -33.58 -8.21
C SER A 556 4.59 -32.59 -9.36
N ASN A 557 3.56 -31.84 -9.76
CA ASN A 557 3.58 -31.03 -11.00
C ASN A 557 3.71 -29.52 -10.73
N LEU A 558 3.63 -29.10 -9.46
CA LEU A 558 3.79 -27.69 -9.07
C LEU A 558 5.15 -27.51 -8.37
N PRO A 559 6.16 -26.96 -9.07
CA PRO A 559 7.44 -26.65 -8.46
C PRO A 559 7.29 -25.50 -7.47
N GLY A 560 7.95 -25.61 -6.32
CA GLY A 560 7.92 -24.55 -5.33
C GLY A 560 9.00 -24.63 -4.27
N PHE A 561 9.23 -23.51 -3.62
CA PHE A 561 10.19 -23.35 -2.54
C PHE A 561 9.78 -22.18 -1.63
N LEU A 562 10.43 -22.10 -0.47
CA LEU A 562 10.30 -20.98 0.46
C LEU A 562 11.62 -20.20 0.50
N LEU A 563 11.50 -18.87 0.51
CA LEU A 563 12.60 -17.93 0.56
C LEU A 563 12.46 -17.11 1.83
N GLU A 564 13.54 -16.99 2.60
CA GLU A 564 13.65 -16.08 3.72
C GLU A 564 14.76 -15.07 3.42
N GLY A 565 14.39 -13.84 3.12
CA GLY A 565 15.34 -12.76 2.84
C GLY A 565 15.32 -11.74 3.97
N LEU A 566 16.49 -11.27 4.40
CA LEU A 566 16.66 -10.17 5.36
C LEU A 566 16.25 -10.56 6.80
N PHE A 567 17.05 -10.23 7.81
CA PHE A 567 16.78 -10.54 9.22
C PHE A 567 16.00 -9.41 9.93
N HIS A 568 15.02 -9.77 10.77
CA HIS A 568 14.12 -8.81 11.43
C HIS A 568 14.81 -7.90 12.47
N ASP A 569 15.94 -8.36 13.01
CA ASP A 569 16.66 -7.73 14.12
C ASP A 569 18.03 -7.17 13.69
N ASN A 570 18.37 -7.31 12.40
CA ASN A 570 19.56 -6.70 11.84
C ASN A 570 19.20 -5.34 11.23
N THR A 571 19.93 -4.32 11.66
CA THR A 571 19.68 -2.92 11.28
C THR A 571 19.82 -2.69 9.77
N ASP A 572 20.84 -3.26 9.12
CA ASP A 572 21.08 -3.02 7.70
C ASP A 572 20.02 -3.71 6.83
N ASP A 573 19.67 -4.95 7.17
CA ASP A 573 18.61 -5.72 6.52
C ASP A 573 17.24 -5.04 6.70
N THR A 574 16.92 -4.58 7.91
CA THR A 574 15.64 -3.92 8.19
C THR A 574 15.56 -2.56 7.49
N ASN A 575 16.63 -1.76 7.53
CA ASN A 575 16.69 -0.49 6.82
C ASN A 575 16.56 -0.68 5.31
N ALA A 576 17.21 -1.71 4.75
CA ALA A 576 17.06 -2.05 3.34
C ALA A 576 15.61 -2.42 3.02
N TYR A 577 15.01 -3.31 3.81
CA TYR A 577 13.65 -3.77 3.55
C TYR A 577 12.58 -2.68 3.64
N GLN A 578 12.82 -1.69 4.50
CA GLN A 578 11.97 -0.53 4.66
C GLN A 578 12.29 0.59 3.64
N ASP A 579 13.21 0.38 2.71
CA ASP A 579 13.48 1.36 1.65
C ASP A 579 12.71 0.99 0.36
N PRO A 580 11.84 1.88 -0.17
CA PRO A 580 11.10 1.61 -1.39
C PRO A 580 12.01 1.34 -2.60
N ARG A 581 13.20 1.95 -2.66
CA ARG A 581 14.18 1.74 -3.74
C ARG A 581 14.75 0.33 -3.71
N PHE A 582 14.99 -0.21 -2.52
CA PHE A 582 15.39 -1.62 -2.34
C PHE A 582 14.27 -2.56 -2.78
N ARG A 583 13.03 -2.30 -2.37
CA ARG A 583 11.86 -3.13 -2.75
C ARG A 583 11.71 -3.21 -4.27
N LYS A 584 11.78 -2.08 -4.98
CA LYS A 584 11.77 -2.06 -6.45
C LYS A 584 12.88 -2.91 -7.06
N LEU A 585 14.10 -2.80 -6.55
CA LEU A 585 15.26 -3.58 -7.00
C LEU A 585 15.06 -5.08 -6.76
N ALA A 586 14.58 -5.46 -5.57
CA ALA A 586 14.31 -6.85 -5.20
C ALA A 586 13.20 -7.46 -6.07
N ALA A 587 12.13 -6.70 -6.35
CA ALA A 587 11.06 -7.13 -7.26
C ALA A 587 11.58 -7.37 -8.69
N ARG A 588 12.48 -6.52 -9.20
CA ARG A 588 13.16 -6.74 -10.49
C ARG A 588 13.93 -8.04 -10.50
N ALA A 589 14.73 -8.28 -9.45
CA ALA A 589 15.49 -9.51 -9.33
C ALA A 589 14.57 -10.74 -9.27
N PHE A 590 13.44 -10.64 -8.57
CA PHE A 590 12.42 -11.69 -8.51
C PHE A 590 11.85 -12.02 -9.90
N ALA A 591 11.43 -11.00 -10.66
CA ALA A 591 10.91 -11.20 -12.02
C ALA A 591 11.97 -11.78 -12.97
N HIS A 592 13.20 -11.29 -12.91
CA HIS A 592 14.32 -11.83 -13.71
C HIS A 592 14.62 -13.29 -13.37
N GLY A 593 14.55 -13.67 -12.08
CA GLY A 593 14.80 -15.04 -11.63
C GLY A 593 13.76 -16.02 -12.17
N LEU A 594 12.49 -15.62 -12.20
CA LEU A 594 11.41 -16.42 -12.78
C LEU A 594 11.59 -16.59 -14.30
N ILE A 595 11.95 -15.51 -14.99
CA ILE A 595 12.24 -15.56 -16.43
C ILE A 595 13.40 -16.50 -16.73
N ASP A 596 14.48 -16.44 -15.92
CA ASP A 596 15.62 -17.34 -16.06
C ASP A 596 15.25 -18.80 -15.81
N TYR A 597 14.43 -19.07 -14.79
CA TYR A 597 13.93 -20.42 -14.52
C TYR A 597 13.18 -20.99 -15.73
N PHE A 598 12.23 -20.25 -16.28
CA PHE A 598 11.47 -20.72 -17.44
C PHE A 598 12.30 -20.78 -18.72
N ASN A 599 13.31 -19.91 -18.88
CA ASN A 599 14.26 -20.01 -19.98
C ASN A 599 15.09 -21.30 -19.90
N GLN A 600 15.59 -21.63 -18.70
CA GLN A 600 16.36 -22.84 -18.48
C GLN A 600 15.49 -24.10 -18.62
N ARG A 601 14.32 -24.13 -17.97
CA ARG A 601 13.41 -25.29 -18.01
C ARG A 601 12.92 -25.59 -19.43
N ASP A 602 12.56 -24.56 -20.19
CA ASP A 602 11.98 -24.72 -21.52
C ASP A 602 13.03 -24.69 -22.65
N SER A 603 14.31 -24.47 -22.33
CA SER A 603 15.38 -24.26 -23.32
C SER A 603 15.08 -23.12 -24.30
N THR A 604 14.61 -21.99 -23.79
CA THR A 604 14.27 -20.79 -24.56
C THR A 604 15.11 -19.58 -24.16
N THR A 605 14.98 -18.48 -24.91
CA THR A 605 15.61 -17.20 -24.56
C THR A 605 14.59 -16.08 -24.64
N ARG A 606 13.88 -15.86 -23.54
CA ARG A 606 12.94 -14.75 -23.36
C ARG A 606 13.68 -13.58 -22.71
N PRO A 607 13.51 -12.34 -23.21
CA PRO A 607 14.23 -11.19 -22.68
C PRO A 607 13.62 -10.70 -21.35
N TYR A 608 14.38 -9.94 -20.58
CA TYR A 608 13.84 -9.22 -19.43
C TYR A 608 12.96 -8.04 -19.89
N PRO A 609 11.91 -7.67 -19.13
CA PRO A 609 11.16 -6.44 -19.39
C PRO A 609 12.10 -5.22 -19.36
N PRO A 610 11.77 -4.12 -20.05
CA PRO A 610 12.62 -2.94 -20.08
C PRO A 610 12.52 -2.13 -18.78
N GLU A 611 13.52 -1.29 -18.51
CA GLU A 611 13.42 -0.30 -17.45
C GLU A 611 12.49 0.87 -17.83
N PRO A 612 11.89 1.54 -16.84
CA PRO A 612 11.05 2.72 -17.04
C PRO A 612 11.74 3.83 -17.83
N PRO A 613 11.01 4.56 -18.70
CA PRO A 613 11.52 5.78 -19.32
C PRO A 613 11.92 6.85 -18.29
N LEU A 614 12.84 7.74 -18.66
CA LEU A 614 13.34 8.82 -17.81
C LEU A 614 13.08 10.19 -18.46
N ASN A 615 13.29 11.26 -17.70
CA ASN A 615 13.25 12.64 -18.19
C ASN A 615 11.95 12.97 -18.95
N PHE A 616 10.79 12.68 -18.35
CA PHE A 616 9.51 12.85 -19.02
C PHE A 616 9.11 14.33 -19.12
N ARG A 617 8.47 14.69 -20.23
CA ARG A 617 8.03 16.06 -20.51
C ARG A 617 6.82 16.07 -21.42
N VAL A 618 5.91 17.01 -21.16
CA VAL A 618 4.66 17.22 -21.91
C VAL A 618 4.52 18.70 -22.29
N GLU A 619 4.48 18.98 -23.59
CA GLU A 619 4.38 20.33 -24.15
C GLU A 619 3.00 20.61 -24.74
N ALA A 620 2.34 21.66 -24.27
CA ALA A 620 1.18 22.23 -24.94
C ALA A 620 1.62 23.09 -26.14
N LEU A 621 1.40 22.59 -27.36
CA LEU A 621 1.81 23.27 -28.61
C LEU A 621 0.75 24.27 -29.12
N GLY A 622 -0.43 24.30 -28.53
CA GLY A 622 -1.60 25.04 -29.00
C GLY A 622 -2.51 24.21 -29.90
N GLY A 623 -3.74 24.69 -30.12
CA GLY A 623 -4.79 23.91 -30.78
C GLY A 623 -5.02 22.59 -30.04
N THR A 624 -5.19 21.49 -30.76
CA THR A 624 -5.32 20.14 -30.16
C THR A 624 -3.98 19.40 -30.06
N SER A 625 -2.86 20.10 -30.24
CA SER A 625 -1.53 19.47 -30.34
C SER A 625 -0.77 19.47 -29.01
N VAL A 626 -0.35 18.30 -28.56
CA VAL A 626 0.52 18.12 -27.38
C VAL A 626 1.70 17.24 -27.76
N ARG A 627 2.92 17.62 -27.37
CA ARG A 627 4.11 16.79 -27.59
C ARG A 627 4.58 16.17 -26.28
N LEU A 628 4.78 14.87 -26.31
CA LEU A 628 5.35 14.10 -25.22
C LEU A 628 6.76 13.68 -25.62
N SER A 629 7.72 13.77 -24.70
CA SER A 629 9.11 13.34 -24.94
C SER A 629 9.76 12.81 -23.68
N TRP A 630 10.62 11.80 -23.83
CA TRP A 630 11.34 11.12 -22.75
C TRP A 630 12.72 10.64 -23.24
N THR A 631 13.50 10.03 -22.36
CA THR A 631 14.69 9.25 -22.70
C THR A 631 14.46 7.77 -22.39
N ALA A 632 15.17 6.89 -23.09
CA ALA A 632 15.11 5.47 -22.82
C ALA A 632 15.62 5.15 -21.41
N GLY A 633 15.00 4.19 -20.73
CA GLY A 633 15.52 3.62 -19.50
C GLY A 633 16.84 2.88 -19.72
N ALA A 634 17.61 2.68 -18.65
CA ALA A 634 18.83 1.89 -18.69
C ALA A 634 18.56 0.45 -19.18
N SER A 635 19.54 -0.16 -19.84
CA SER A 635 19.41 -1.54 -20.31
C SER A 635 20.72 -2.32 -20.19
N GLY A 636 20.61 -3.65 -20.05
CA GLY A 636 21.74 -4.55 -19.88
C GLY A 636 22.23 -4.66 -18.44
N GLY A 637 23.10 -5.65 -18.19
CA GLY A 637 23.60 -5.96 -16.85
C GLY A 637 22.48 -6.41 -15.92
N PHE A 638 22.33 -5.73 -14.78
CA PHE A 638 21.28 -5.97 -13.78
C PHE A 638 19.94 -5.28 -14.11
N ASN A 639 19.92 -4.48 -15.18
CA ASN A 639 18.71 -3.84 -15.70
C ASN A 639 17.99 -4.76 -16.70
N GLY A 640 16.81 -4.33 -17.11
CA GLY A 640 16.04 -4.92 -18.21
C GLY A 640 16.74 -4.95 -19.58
N ALA A 641 16.13 -5.66 -20.54
CA ALA A 641 16.53 -5.56 -21.94
C ALA A 641 16.02 -4.24 -22.55
N ALA A 642 16.64 -3.77 -23.64
CA ALA A 642 16.26 -2.50 -24.26
C ALA A 642 14.78 -2.47 -24.68
N ALA A 643 14.17 -1.28 -24.59
CA ALA A 643 12.84 -1.03 -25.11
C ALA A 643 12.84 -1.12 -26.64
N THR A 644 11.75 -1.67 -27.20
CA THR A 644 11.51 -1.73 -28.65
C THR A 644 10.42 -0.76 -29.10
N SER A 645 9.54 -0.38 -28.18
CA SER A 645 8.49 0.62 -28.34
C SER A 645 8.13 1.20 -26.97
N TYR A 646 7.19 2.14 -26.94
CA TYR A 646 6.67 2.74 -25.73
C TYR A 646 5.14 2.75 -25.77
N LYS A 647 4.51 2.89 -24.61
CA LYS A 647 3.06 3.03 -24.50
C LYS A 647 2.72 4.35 -23.80
N VAL A 648 1.86 5.14 -24.44
CA VAL A 648 1.37 6.42 -23.92
C VAL A 648 0.01 6.19 -23.30
N PHE A 649 -0.10 6.40 -21.99
CA PHE A 649 -1.35 6.36 -21.26
C PHE A 649 -1.92 7.77 -21.12
N ARG A 650 -3.25 7.89 -21.25
CA ARG A 650 -3.98 9.16 -21.09
C ARG A 650 -4.97 9.06 -19.94
N SER A 651 -5.17 10.16 -19.22
CA SER A 651 -6.11 10.23 -18.10
C SER A 651 -6.76 11.62 -18.01
N ARG A 652 -8.03 11.65 -17.58
CA ARG A 652 -8.77 12.89 -17.33
C ARG A 652 -8.56 13.44 -15.91
N ASN A 653 -8.30 12.57 -14.95
CA ASN A 653 -8.19 12.94 -13.53
C ASN A 653 -6.79 12.69 -12.94
N GLY A 654 -5.88 12.08 -13.70
CA GLY A 654 -4.52 11.74 -13.26
C GLY A 654 -4.42 10.47 -12.41
N PHE A 655 -5.53 9.79 -12.15
CA PHE A 655 -5.59 8.54 -11.39
C PHE A 655 -5.98 7.34 -12.27
N GLY A 656 -7.10 7.42 -12.98
CA GLY A 656 -7.53 6.39 -13.92
C GLY A 656 -6.96 6.63 -15.31
N PHE A 657 -6.17 5.69 -15.82
CA PHE A 657 -5.57 5.77 -17.16
C PHE A 657 -6.23 4.78 -18.12
N ASP A 658 -6.28 5.14 -19.40
CA ASP A 658 -6.75 4.27 -20.49
C ASP A 658 -5.83 3.05 -20.69
N ASP A 659 -6.19 2.16 -21.62
CA ASP A 659 -5.37 1.00 -21.96
C ASP A 659 -4.05 1.36 -22.65
N GLY A 660 -3.77 2.65 -22.92
CA GLY A 660 -2.55 3.15 -23.53
C GLY A 660 -2.38 2.85 -25.03
N THR A 661 -1.70 3.74 -25.74
CA THR A 661 -1.42 3.61 -27.18
C THR A 661 0.06 3.37 -27.44
N VAL A 662 0.39 2.36 -28.26
CA VAL A 662 1.78 2.03 -28.61
C VAL A 662 2.36 3.07 -29.58
N VAL A 663 3.60 3.49 -29.33
CA VAL A 663 4.36 4.45 -30.15
C VAL A 663 5.80 4.00 -30.36
N ASN A 664 6.37 4.34 -31.52
CA ASN A 664 7.71 3.93 -31.95
C ASN A 664 8.66 5.13 -31.99
N GLY A 665 9.03 5.66 -30.82
CA GLY A 665 9.95 6.79 -30.73
C GLY A 665 10.02 7.33 -29.31
N LEU A 666 11.03 8.14 -29.03
CA LEU A 666 11.21 8.85 -27.75
C LEU A 666 10.41 10.15 -27.64
N THR A 667 9.69 10.48 -28.72
CA THR A 667 8.84 11.66 -28.84
C THR A 667 7.61 11.29 -29.63
N VAL A 668 6.44 11.76 -29.20
CA VAL A 668 5.18 11.67 -29.95
C VAL A 668 4.45 13.00 -29.89
N THR A 669 3.77 13.38 -30.97
CA THR A 669 2.84 14.51 -30.97
C THR A 669 1.43 13.99 -31.17
N LEU A 670 0.60 14.17 -30.14
CA LEU A 670 -0.84 13.92 -30.20
C LEU A 670 -1.51 15.15 -30.81
N THR A 671 -2.60 14.95 -31.56
CA THR A 671 -3.30 16.02 -32.31
C THR A 671 -4.79 16.10 -31.99
N ASP A 672 -5.19 15.45 -30.91
CA ASP A 672 -6.55 15.28 -30.41
C ASP A 672 -6.61 15.54 -28.89
N ALA A 673 -5.66 16.31 -28.35
CA ALA A 673 -5.69 16.73 -26.95
C ALA A 673 -6.81 17.76 -26.72
N PRO A 674 -7.51 17.70 -25.57
CA PRO A 674 -8.55 18.66 -25.25
C PRO A 674 -7.97 20.08 -25.08
N THR A 675 -8.76 21.09 -25.45
CA THR A 675 -8.38 22.51 -25.34
C THR A 675 -8.96 23.19 -24.10
N ASP A 676 -9.98 22.57 -23.49
CA ASP A 676 -10.80 23.14 -22.44
C ASP A 676 -10.67 22.42 -21.09
N ARG A 677 -9.81 21.41 -20.99
CA ARG A 677 -9.45 20.74 -19.74
C ARG A 677 -8.02 20.25 -19.76
N VAL A 678 -7.47 19.98 -18.58
CA VAL A 678 -6.20 19.29 -18.40
C VAL A 678 -6.35 17.82 -18.82
N GLU A 679 -5.30 17.31 -19.47
CA GLU A 679 -5.12 15.88 -19.70
C GLU A 679 -3.78 15.44 -19.12
N TYR A 680 -3.79 14.28 -18.47
CA TYR A 680 -2.65 13.69 -17.79
C TYR A 680 -2.10 12.51 -18.58
N TYR A 681 -0.79 12.29 -18.45
CA TYR A 681 -0.05 11.32 -19.24
C TYR A 681 0.95 10.56 -18.39
N ARG A 682 1.20 9.31 -18.79
CA ARG A 682 2.28 8.44 -18.32
C ARG A 682 2.86 7.67 -19.49
N ILE A 683 4.14 7.31 -19.43
CA ILE A 683 4.80 6.49 -20.44
C ILE A 683 5.36 5.22 -19.81
N CYS A 684 5.14 4.06 -20.43
CA CYS A 684 5.93 2.86 -20.14
C CYS A 684 6.79 2.45 -21.34
N ALA A 685 7.92 1.80 -21.06
CA ALA A 685 8.74 1.14 -22.05
C ALA A 685 8.21 -0.27 -22.32
N VAL A 686 8.31 -0.74 -23.56
CA VAL A 686 7.79 -2.04 -23.99
C VAL A 686 8.82 -2.82 -24.80
N ASN A 687 9.00 -4.09 -24.48
CA ASN A 687 9.65 -5.08 -25.32
C ASN A 687 8.91 -6.42 -25.26
N THR A 688 9.41 -7.45 -25.95
CA THR A 688 8.79 -8.79 -25.92
C THR A 688 8.87 -9.48 -24.57
N GLY A 689 9.64 -8.94 -23.62
CA GLY A 689 9.73 -9.41 -22.24
C GLY A 689 8.69 -8.82 -21.30
N GLY A 690 8.06 -7.71 -21.68
CA GLY A 690 6.99 -7.09 -20.91
C GLY A 690 6.97 -5.58 -21.02
N GLN A 691 6.27 -4.98 -20.08
CA GLN A 691 6.19 -3.53 -19.90
C GLN A 691 6.93 -3.13 -18.62
N SER A 692 7.58 -1.97 -18.64
CA SER A 692 8.11 -1.35 -17.42
C SER A 692 6.99 -0.80 -16.54
N PHE A 693 7.31 -0.41 -15.30
CA PHE A 693 6.48 0.59 -14.61
C PHE A 693 6.42 1.91 -15.40
N PRO A 694 5.34 2.68 -15.27
CA PRO A 694 5.21 3.97 -15.93
C PRO A 694 6.08 5.05 -15.26
N THR A 695 6.38 6.11 -16.01
CA THR A 695 6.92 7.38 -15.51
C THR A 695 6.03 8.02 -14.44
N GLU A 696 6.49 9.12 -13.85
CA GLU A 696 5.63 10.06 -13.13
C GLU A 696 4.46 10.54 -14.00
N THR A 697 3.45 11.09 -13.33
CA THR A 697 2.30 11.70 -13.99
C THR A 697 2.63 13.15 -14.34
N LEU A 698 2.53 13.48 -15.63
CA LEU A 698 2.66 14.85 -16.14
C LEU A 698 1.39 15.23 -16.91
N CYS A 699 1.21 16.52 -17.20
CA CYS A 699 -0.03 17.01 -17.81
C CYS A 699 0.19 18.09 -18.87
N ALA A 700 -0.84 18.34 -19.65
CA ALA A 700 -0.96 19.53 -20.49
C ALA A 700 -2.40 19.99 -20.63
N MET A 701 -2.56 21.28 -20.95
CA MET A 701 -3.82 21.89 -21.37
C MET A 701 -3.52 22.92 -22.46
N ASN A 702 -4.22 22.85 -23.60
CA ASN A 702 -4.08 23.83 -24.67
C ASN A 702 -5.08 25.00 -24.53
N GLY A 703 -5.13 25.59 -23.34
CA GLY A 703 -5.96 26.77 -23.08
C GLY A 703 -5.52 27.99 -23.90
N ALA A 704 -6.39 29.00 -24.00
CA ALA A 704 -6.13 30.21 -24.78
C ALA A 704 -5.40 31.31 -23.99
N GLY A 705 -5.21 31.12 -22.68
CA GLY A 705 -4.52 32.07 -21.81
C GLY A 705 -2.99 32.04 -21.93
N SER A 706 -2.31 32.67 -20.97
CA SER A 706 -0.86 32.67 -20.87
C SER A 706 -0.29 31.25 -20.83
N GLN A 707 0.90 31.06 -21.41
CA GLN A 707 1.63 29.79 -21.34
C GLN A 707 2.39 29.68 -20.03
N VAL A 708 2.15 28.61 -19.29
CA VAL A 708 2.79 28.32 -18.01
C VAL A 708 3.44 26.94 -18.02
N LEU A 709 4.44 26.76 -17.17
CA LEU A 709 5.12 25.49 -16.96
C LEU A 709 4.89 25.03 -15.53
N ILE A 710 4.48 23.77 -15.35
CA ILE A 710 4.56 23.09 -14.05
C ILE A 710 5.79 22.18 -14.08
N VAL A 711 6.71 22.36 -13.15
CA VAL A 711 7.89 21.51 -12.97
C VAL A 711 7.65 20.62 -11.76
N ASN A 712 7.63 19.31 -11.99
CA ASN A 712 7.68 18.34 -10.91
C ASN A 712 9.14 18.11 -10.54
N GLY A 713 9.54 18.50 -9.34
CA GLY A 713 10.89 18.32 -8.80
C GLY A 713 10.88 17.64 -7.44
N PHE A 714 9.88 16.79 -7.17
CA PHE A 714 9.82 15.98 -5.96
C PHE A 714 10.23 14.53 -6.28
N ASP A 715 11.48 14.22 -5.97
CA ASP A 715 12.22 12.99 -6.25
C ASP A 715 12.40 12.10 -5.03
N ARG A 716 12.53 12.71 -3.85
CA ARG A 716 12.81 12.01 -2.59
C ARG A 716 11.94 10.76 -2.43
N ASN A 717 12.54 9.58 -2.46
CA ASN A 717 11.85 8.31 -2.22
C ASN A 717 12.61 7.49 -1.20
N GLN A 718 12.26 7.67 0.07
CA GLN A 718 12.97 7.03 1.18
C GLN A 718 12.02 6.64 2.30
N THR A 719 12.52 5.75 3.16
CA THR A 719 11.81 5.19 4.31
C THR A 719 11.19 6.25 5.20
N SER A 720 11.88 7.39 5.40
CA SER A 720 11.37 8.47 6.23
C SER A 720 10.19 9.22 5.61
N LEU A 721 9.68 8.87 4.43
CA LEU A 721 8.42 9.41 3.92
C LEU A 721 7.24 8.47 4.21
N ALA A 722 7.52 7.19 4.50
CA ALA A 722 6.49 6.20 4.76
C ALA A 722 5.70 6.56 6.03
N PRO A 723 4.36 6.53 6.00
CA PRO A 723 3.55 6.74 7.18
C PRO A 723 3.83 5.64 8.22
N THR A 724 3.62 5.96 9.49
CA THR A 724 3.67 4.97 10.56
C THR A 724 2.26 4.64 11.04
N GLN A 725 2.08 3.57 11.80
CA GLN A 725 0.82 3.28 12.47
C GLN A 725 1.14 2.73 13.84
N THR A 726 0.46 3.24 14.87
CA THR A 726 0.52 2.64 16.19
C THR A 726 -0.52 1.53 16.26
N ILE A 727 -0.04 0.29 16.32
CA ILE A 727 -0.85 -0.92 16.48
C ILE A 727 -0.88 -1.28 17.96
N THR A 728 -2.07 -1.57 18.47
CA THR A 728 -2.27 -1.89 19.88
C THR A 728 -1.44 -3.12 20.26
N ASN A 729 -0.69 -3.04 21.36
CA ASN A 729 0.26 -4.06 21.85
C ASN A 729 1.48 -4.37 20.97
N LEU A 730 1.58 -3.82 19.76
CA LEU A 730 2.75 -3.99 18.86
C LEU A 730 3.57 -2.70 18.69
N GLY A 731 3.06 -1.56 19.16
CA GLY A 731 3.75 -0.28 19.07
C GLY A 731 3.68 0.32 17.66
N THR A 732 4.65 1.16 17.31
CA THR A 732 4.64 1.87 16.03
C THR A 732 5.35 1.06 14.95
N VAL A 733 4.64 0.77 13.85
CA VAL A 733 5.17 0.11 12.64
C VAL A 733 5.15 1.08 11.47
N ARG A 734 6.09 0.94 10.54
CA ARG A 734 6.04 1.67 9.26
C ARG A 734 5.10 0.95 8.28
N ARG A 735 4.28 1.71 7.57
CA ARG A 735 3.32 1.22 6.58
C ARG A 735 3.76 1.65 5.20
N PHE A 736 3.84 0.70 4.29
CA PHE A 736 4.20 0.97 2.90
C PHE A 736 2.94 0.84 2.05
N ASP A 737 2.63 1.97 1.42
CA ASP A 737 1.78 2.08 0.24
C ASP A 737 2.28 3.35 -0.45
N GLU A 738 3.11 3.20 -1.49
CA GLU A 738 3.73 4.36 -2.17
C GLU A 738 2.68 5.38 -2.63
N ARG A 739 1.42 4.99 -2.88
CA ARG A 739 0.36 5.93 -3.28
C ARG A 739 0.05 6.98 -2.21
N LEU A 740 0.37 6.69 -0.94
CA LEU A 740 0.10 7.56 0.21
C LEU A 740 1.23 8.55 0.53
N PHE A 741 2.44 8.33 0.02
CA PHE A 741 3.58 9.19 0.36
C PHE A 741 4.55 9.47 -0.78
N GLN A 742 4.62 8.58 -1.79
CA GLN A 742 5.47 8.75 -2.95
C GLN A 742 4.80 8.31 -4.28
N GLY A 743 3.67 8.91 -4.62
CA GLY A 743 2.84 8.52 -5.77
C GLY A 743 3.27 9.11 -7.14
N TYR A 744 4.27 10.02 -7.15
CA TYR A 744 4.76 10.76 -8.33
C TYR A 744 3.66 11.37 -9.22
N ASN A 745 2.61 11.89 -8.60
CA ASN A 745 1.46 12.49 -9.28
C ASN A 745 0.97 13.78 -8.61
N TYR A 746 1.89 14.48 -7.94
CA TYR A 746 1.71 15.78 -7.27
C TYR A 746 1.27 16.91 -8.19
N ILE A 747 1.43 16.72 -9.51
CA ILE A 747 0.98 17.68 -10.50
C ILE A 747 -0.54 17.82 -10.54
N ILE A 748 -1.29 16.80 -10.09
CA ILE A 748 -2.75 16.76 -10.21
C ILE A 748 -3.38 17.97 -9.53
N GLU A 749 -3.02 18.23 -8.28
CA GLU A 749 -3.61 19.30 -7.48
C GLU A 749 -3.23 20.69 -8.01
N HIS A 750 -2.02 20.85 -8.57
CA HIS A 750 -1.57 22.08 -9.21
C HIS A 750 -2.31 22.33 -10.52
N ALA A 751 -2.41 21.32 -11.38
CA ALA A 751 -3.05 21.43 -12.67
C ALA A 751 -4.57 21.61 -12.54
N GLU A 752 -5.21 20.88 -11.63
CA GLU A 752 -6.63 21.03 -11.27
C GLU A 752 -6.94 22.46 -10.82
N ALA A 753 -6.07 23.06 -9.98
CA ALA A 753 -6.27 24.42 -9.51
C ALA A 753 -6.02 25.50 -10.58
N LEU A 754 -5.25 25.19 -11.63
CA LEU A 754 -4.95 26.10 -12.74
C LEU A 754 -5.94 25.95 -13.92
N GLU A 755 -6.59 24.80 -14.07
CA GLU A 755 -7.52 24.51 -15.17
C GLU A 755 -8.63 25.57 -15.33
N PRO A 756 -9.32 26.04 -14.26
CA PRO A 756 -10.40 27.03 -14.40
C PRO A 756 -9.95 28.36 -15.00
N LEU A 757 -8.65 28.67 -14.98
CA LEU A 757 -8.07 29.89 -15.52
C LEU A 757 -7.90 29.85 -17.06
N GLY A 758 -8.13 28.69 -17.69
CA GLY A 758 -8.00 28.54 -19.14
C GLY A 758 -6.59 28.81 -19.67
N LEU A 759 -5.56 28.57 -18.85
CA LEU A 759 -4.15 28.77 -19.21
C LEU A 759 -3.67 27.69 -20.19
N ARG A 760 -2.60 28.00 -20.93
CA ARG A 760 -1.87 26.97 -21.69
C ARG A 760 -0.83 26.34 -20.79
N ILE A 761 -1.06 25.11 -20.34
CA ILE A 761 -0.25 24.42 -19.35
C ILE A 761 0.65 23.40 -20.04
N SER A 762 1.97 23.52 -19.85
CA SER A 762 2.94 22.47 -20.14
C SER A 762 3.53 21.95 -18.84
N SER A 763 4.14 20.77 -18.86
CA SER A 763 4.81 20.22 -17.70
C SER A 763 6.09 19.47 -18.03
N SER A 764 6.99 19.40 -17.05
CA SER A 764 8.30 18.79 -17.18
C SER A 764 8.76 18.24 -15.84
N CYS A 765 9.56 17.18 -15.87
CA CYS A 765 10.45 16.87 -14.75
C CYS A 765 11.52 17.97 -14.59
N ASN A 766 12.09 18.13 -13.39
CA ASN A 766 13.16 19.10 -13.09
C ASN A 766 14.49 18.73 -13.78
N GLU A 767 14.78 17.46 -14.05
CA GLU A 767 16.04 17.01 -14.68
C GLU A 767 16.20 17.61 -16.08
N ARG A 768 15.08 17.75 -16.80
CA ARG A 768 15.01 18.46 -18.10
C ARG A 768 15.28 19.95 -17.97
N VAL A 769 14.92 20.55 -16.83
CA VAL A 769 15.33 21.93 -16.53
C VAL A 769 16.82 21.93 -16.27
N ALA A 770 17.35 21.07 -15.39
CA ALA A 770 18.76 20.99 -15.04
C ALA A 770 19.66 20.83 -16.28
N ASP A 771 19.36 19.87 -17.17
CA ASP A 771 20.10 19.62 -18.42
C ASP A 771 19.87 20.71 -19.49
N GLY A 772 18.79 21.48 -19.38
CA GLY A 772 18.45 22.62 -20.23
C GLY A 772 17.61 22.30 -21.45
N THR A 773 17.11 21.08 -21.57
CA THR A 773 16.16 20.69 -22.61
C THR A 773 14.75 21.24 -22.34
N THR A 774 14.46 21.69 -21.12
CA THR A 774 13.35 22.60 -20.78
C THR A 774 13.86 24.00 -20.45
N ALA A 775 13.69 24.94 -21.38
CA ALA A 775 14.04 26.35 -21.17
C ALA A 775 12.89 27.13 -20.49
N LEU A 776 13.20 27.84 -19.40
CA LEU A 776 12.19 28.59 -18.63
C LEU A 776 11.72 29.90 -19.30
N GLY A 777 12.57 30.54 -20.10
CA GLY A 777 12.33 31.90 -20.62
C GLY A 777 11.14 32.05 -21.59
N GLY A 778 10.56 30.96 -22.07
CA GLY A 778 9.36 30.97 -22.93
C GLY A 778 8.03 30.98 -22.18
N PHE A 779 8.05 30.84 -20.86
CA PHE A 779 6.85 30.72 -20.03
C PHE A 779 6.54 32.03 -19.30
N ALA A 780 5.26 32.38 -19.24
CA ALA A 780 4.77 33.55 -18.52
C ALA A 780 4.90 33.38 -17.00
N ALA A 781 4.76 32.14 -16.51
CA ALA A 781 5.04 31.74 -15.14
C ALA A 781 5.51 30.28 -15.08
N VAL A 782 6.29 29.97 -14.05
CA VAL A 782 6.74 28.62 -13.71
C VAL A 782 6.25 28.28 -12.31
N PHE A 783 5.61 27.11 -12.17
CA PHE A 783 5.14 26.54 -10.91
C PHE A 783 6.02 25.33 -10.59
N TRP A 784 6.72 25.37 -9.48
CA TRP A 784 7.72 24.37 -9.11
C TRP A 784 7.27 23.60 -7.88
N ILE A 785 7.14 22.28 -8.03
CA ILE A 785 6.70 21.36 -6.99
C ILE A 785 7.94 20.73 -6.36
N CYS A 786 8.19 21.02 -5.09
CA CYS A 786 9.23 20.35 -4.32
C CYS A 786 8.66 19.28 -3.38
N GLY A 787 7.36 19.26 -3.08
CA GLY A 787 6.81 18.29 -2.12
C GLY A 787 7.60 18.29 -0.80
N GLN A 788 8.18 17.15 -0.44
CA GLN A 788 9.05 16.98 0.73
C GLN A 788 10.54 16.86 0.36
N GLU A 789 10.94 17.38 -0.80
CA GLU A 789 12.31 17.36 -1.30
C GLU A 789 13.26 18.07 -0.34
N SER A 790 14.40 17.45 -0.05
CA SER A 790 15.33 17.89 1.01
C SER A 790 16.78 17.53 0.63
N THR A 791 17.70 17.65 1.58
CA THR A 791 19.16 17.53 1.37
C THR A 791 19.63 16.21 0.79
N SER A 792 18.84 15.13 0.79
CA SER A 792 19.24 13.85 0.19
C SER A 792 19.31 13.91 -1.34
N ASP A 793 18.32 14.53 -1.97
CA ASP A 793 18.18 14.59 -3.43
C ASP A 793 18.27 16.04 -3.97
N ASP A 794 18.64 16.99 -3.10
CA ASP A 794 18.78 18.43 -3.31
C ASP A 794 17.46 19.10 -3.75
N ALA A 795 16.90 20.00 -2.93
CA ALA A 795 15.69 20.74 -3.30
C ALA A 795 15.87 21.54 -4.60
N PHE A 796 17.09 22.04 -4.83
CA PHE A 796 17.53 22.57 -6.11
C PHE A 796 19.02 22.27 -6.30
N ASN A 797 19.36 21.58 -7.39
CA ASN A 797 20.76 21.39 -7.75
C ASN A 797 21.38 22.67 -8.37
N SER A 798 22.71 22.69 -8.48
CA SER A 798 23.44 23.86 -9.00
C SER A 798 23.02 24.32 -10.40
N SER A 799 22.60 23.40 -11.28
CA SER A 799 22.14 23.73 -12.63
C SER A 799 20.76 24.37 -12.60
N GLU A 800 19.87 23.89 -11.75
CA GLU A 800 18.54 24.46 -11.54
C GLU A 800 18.61 25.85 -10.92
N ILE A 801 19.43 26.03 -9.87
CA ILE A 801 19.72 27.33 -9.26
C ILE A 801 20.13 28.35 -10.33
N SER A 802 21.06 27.99 -11.20
CA SER A 802 21.54 28.87 -12.28
C SER A 802 20.42 29.29 -13.25
N ARG A 803 19.56 28.34 -13.64
CA ARG A 803 18.48 28.56 -14.60
C ARG A 803 17.31 29.35 -14.02
N VAL A 804 16.91 29.03 -12.79
CA VAL A 804 15.88 29.79 -12.07
C VAL A 804 16.35 31.21 -11.80
N THR A 805 17.61 31.39 -11.41
CA THR A 805 18.23 32.72 -11.25
C THR A 805 18.20 33.50 -12.56
N THR A 806 18.58 32.88 -13.67
CA THR A 806 18.54 33.51 -14.99
C THR A 806 17.11 33.93 -15.37
N TYR A 807 16.13 33.05 -15.21
CA TYR A 807 14.72 33.33 -15.49
C TYR A 807 14.17 34.49 -14.65
N LEU A 808 14.45 34.50 -13.35
CA LEU A 808 14.00 35.57 -12.45
C LEU A 808 14.75 36.89 -12.68
N SER A 809 16.02 36.86 -13.04
CA SER A 809 16.76 38.07 -13.43
C SER A 809 16.17 38.75 -14.68
N GLY A 810 15.57 37.96 -15.56
CA GLY A 810 14.82 38.44 -16.74
C GLY A 810 13.39 38.93 -16.46
N GLY A 811 12.96 38.99 -15.20
CA GLY A 811 11.61 39.43 -14.82
C GLY A 811 10.55 38.31 -14.85
N GLY A 812 10.98 37.05 -14.78
CA GLY A 812 10.09 35.89 -14.69
C GLY A 812 9.16 35.90 -13.47
N ARG A 813 8.14 35.03 -13.53
CA ARG A 813 7.20 34.77 -12.42
C ARG A 813 7.33 33.32 -11.96
N PHE A 814 7.54 33.13 -10.66
CA PHE A 814 7.91 31.84 -10.09
C PHE A 814 7.09 31.56 -8.83
N PHE A 815 6.36 30.46 -8.83
CA PHE A 815 5.68 29.90 -7.67
C PHE A 815 6.42 28.64 -7.26
N VAL A 816 6.80 28.52 -5.99
CA VAL A 816 7.44 27.32 -5.46
C VAL A 816 6.83 26.93 -4.12
N SER A 817 6.62 25.63 -3.92
CA SER A 817 6.06 25.07 -2.70
C SER A 817 6.72 23.75 -2.32
N GLY A 818 7.08 23.61 -1.05
CA GLY A 818 7.61 22.39 -0.43
C GLY A 818 7.91 22.61 1.04
N SER A 819 8.03 21.53 1.81
CA SER A 819 8.21 21.62 3.27
C SER A 819 9.64 21.81 3.74
N GLU A 820 10.62 21.52 2.89
CA GLU A 820 12.04 21.30 3.28
C GLU A 820 13.02 22.14 2.44
N ILE A 821 12.51 23.07 1.63
CA ILE A 821 13.33 23.92 0.75
C ILE A 821 14.26 24.81 1.58
N GLY A 822 13.75 25.35 2.69
CA GLY A 822 14.49 26.17 3.62
C GLY A 822 15.45 25.36 4.49
N TRP A 823 15.06 24.16 4.90
CA TRP A 823 15.98 23.23 5.56
C TRP A 823 17.18 22.91 4.66
N ASP A 824 16.95 22.62 3.38
CA ASP A 824 18.04 22.30 2.46
C ASP A 824 18.91 23.53 2.14
N LEU A 825 18.30 24.63 1.72
CA LEU A 825 19.02 25.76 1.12
C LEU A 825 19.30 26.92 2.08
N GLY A 826 18.54 27.05 3.16
CA GLY A 826 18.45 28.28 3.97
C GLY A 826 19.24 28.29 5.28
N ARG A 827 19.87 27.19 5.69
CA ARG A 827 20.54 27.08 7.00
C ARG A 827 21.92 27.72 6.99
N SER A 828 22.03 28.95 7.48
CA SER A 828 23.31 29.66 7.61
C SER A 828 24.34 28.87 8.41
N GLY A 829 25.52 28.63 7.82
CA GLY A 829 26.61 27.86 8.44
C GLY A 829 26.49 26.34 8.28
N VAL A 830 25.41 25.85 7.66
CA VAL A 830 25.19 24.43 7.33
C VAL A 830 25.05 24.25 5.82
N SER A 831 24.10 24.92 5.19
CA SER A 831 23.90 24.94 3.74
C SER A 831 25.03 25.72 3.04
N SER A 832 25.27 25.44 1.76
CA SER A 832 26.34 26.13 1.03
C SER A 832 26.05 27.63 0.88
N ALA A 833 27.10 28.44 0.77
CA ALA A 833 26.93 29.89 0.59
C ALA A 833 26.15 30.25 -0.68
N ALA A 834 26.24 29.42 -1.72
CA ALA A 834 25.48 29.59 -2.96
C ALA A 834 23.98 29.34 -2.73
N ASP A 835 23.63 28.28 -1.99
CA ASP A 835 22.25 27.91 -1.68
C ASP A 835 21.59 28.97 -0.81
N VAL A 836 22.27 29.39 0.26
CA VAL A 836 21.78 30.45 1.16
C VAL A 836 21.59 31.77 0.40
N THR A 837 22.46 32.07 -0.56
CA THR A 837 22.33 33.26 -1.41
C THR A 837 21.14 33.12 -2.35
N PHE A 838 20.97 31.98 -3.00
CA PHE A 838 19.82 31.69 -3.87
C PHE A 838 18.50 31.81 -3.10
N TYR A 839 18.39 31.14 -1.95
CA TYR A 839 17.18 31.17 -1.13
C TYR A 839 16.81 32.61 -0.70
N ASN A 840 17.78 33.34 -0.14
CA ASN A 840 17.54 34.69 0.36
C ASN A 840 17.31 35.74 -0.73
N THR A 841 18.07 35.69 -1.83
CA THR A 841 18.11 36.79 -2.81
C THR A 841 17.34 36.51 -4.09
N VAL A 842 17.20 35.24 -4.48
CA VAL A 842 16.50 34.83 -5.69
C VAL A 842 15.08 34.38 -5.34
N LEU A 843 14.91 33.46 -4.39
CA LEU A 843 13.58 33.06 -3.91
C LEU A 843 12.96 34.08 -2.94
N ARG A 844 13.76 35.05 -2.45
CA ARG A 844 13.31 36.14 -1.57
C ARG A 844 12.73 35.62 -0.25
N THR A 845 13.33 34.55 0.27
CA THR A 845 12.86 33.83 1.45
C THR A 845 14.04 33.55 2.40
N ALA A 846 13.83 33.67 3.70
CA ALA A 846 14.81 33.28 4.71
C ALA A 846 14.26 32.13 5.57
N TYR A 847 15.11 31.18 5.95
CA TYR A 847 14.73 30.05 6.80
C TYR A 847 14.70 30.49 8.25
N SER A 848 13.76 29.97 9.05
CA SER A 848 13.60 30.34 10.46
C SER A 848 13.52 29.13 11.39
N SER A 849 12.74 28.10 11.04
CA SER A 849 12.61 26.88 11.83
C SER A 849 12.19 25.72 10.95
N ASP A 850 12.57 24.51 11.37
CA ASP A 850 12.40 23.26 10.63
C ASP A 850 10.94 22.81 10.55
N SER A 851 10.20 22.99 11.65
CA SER A 851 8.78 22.65 11.69
C SER A 851 7.96 23.73 12.38
N ALA A 852 6.81 24.03 11.77
CA ALA A 852 5.77 24.85 12.37
C ALA A 852 5.03 24.14 13.52
N GLY A 853 5.07 22.81 13.60
CA GLY A 853 4.32 22.01 14.57
C GLY A 853 2.79 22.16 14.45
N THR A 854 2.28 22.58 13.29
CA THR A 854 0.85 22.78 13.01
C THR A 854 0.59 22.65 11.51
N TYR A 855 -0.64 22.21 11.17
CA TYR A 855 -1.15 22.17 9.80
C TYR A 855 -2.06 23.36 9.46
N ASN A 856 -2.32 24.25 10.42
CA ASN A 856 -3.30 25.32 10.26
C ASN A 856 -2.65 26.59 9.73
N LEU A 857 -3.32 27.25 8.79
CA LEU A 857 -2.87 28.44 8.11
C LEU A 857 -3.89 29.56 8.24
N SER A 858 -3.39 30.79 8.29
CA SER A 858 -4.17 32.02 8.16
C SER A 858 -3.64 32.85 7.01
N SER A 859 -4.55 33.38 6.18
CA SER A 859 -4.19 34.09 4.97
C SER A 859 -4.03 35.60 5.16
N THR A 860 -3.09 36.22 4.47
CA THR A 860 -2.89 37.68 4.42
C THR A 860 -2.37 38.13 3.04
N GLY A 861 -2.14 39.43 2.85
CA GLY A 861 -1.59 39.99 1.61
C GLY A 861 -2.43 39.60 0.38
N ILE A 862 -1.75 39.06 -0.65
CA ILE A 862 -2.39 38.63 -1.91
C ILE A 862 -3.39 37.48 -1.73
N PHE A 863 -3.34 36.78 -0.59
CA PHE A 863 -4.24 35.68 -0.25
C PHE A 863 -5.27 36.04 0.82
N SER A 864 -5.38 37.31 1.23
CA SER A 864 -6.28 37.76 2.31
C SER A 864 -7.74 37.31 2.20
N GLY A 865 -8.23 36.97 1.01
CA GLY A 865 -9.59 36.45 0.78
C GLY A 865 -9.79 34.95 1.07
N LEU A 866 -8.73 34.18 1.37
CA LEU A 866 -8.83 32.72 1.59
C LEU A 866 -9.29 32.34 2.99
N GLY A 867 -9.12 33.23 3.98
CA GLY A 867 -9.43 32.94 5.38
C GLY A 867 -8.46 31.95 6.03
N SER A 868 -8.99 31.09 6.90
CA SER A 868 -8.22 30.02 7.55
C SER A 868 -8.48 28.68 6.88
N PHE A 869 -7.44 27.89 6.70
CA PHE A 869 -7.50 26.56 6.10
C PHE A 869 -6.36 25.69 6.64
N ASN A 870 -6.30 24.42 6.23
CA ASN A 870 -5.26 23.50 6.67
C ASN A 870 -4.77 22.58 5.54
N PHE A 871 -3.69 21.86 5.82
CA PHE A 871 -3.08 20.86 4.94
C PHE A 871 -2.83 19.51 5.66
N SER A 872 -3.72 19.14 6.59
CA SER A 872 -3.58 17.91 7.38
C SER A 872 -4.18 16.70 6.65
N PRO A 873 -3.56 15.51 6.71
CA PRO A 873 -4.16 14.26 6.21
C PRO A 873 -5.55 13.98 6.81
N ALA A 874 -5.74 14.30 8.10
CA ALA A 874 -7.02 14.15 8.78
C ALA A 874 -8.14 15.04 8.20
N SER A 875 -7.78 16.03 7.39
CA SER A 875 -8.72 16.92 6.69
C SER A 875 -8.80 16.64 5.18
N GLY A 876 -8.13 15.60 4.68
CA GLY A 876 -8.13 15.20 3.26
C GLY A 876 -6.87 15.57 2.48
N ALA A 877 -5.78 15.97 3.14
CA ALA A 877 -4.49 16.10 2.47
C ALA A 877 -4.00 14.73 1.96
N ARG A 878 -3.37 14.74 0.79
CA ARG A 878 -2.91 13.54 0.10
C ARG A 878 -1.87 12.73 0.88
N TYR A 879 -0.93 13.43 1.50
CA TYR A 879 0.14 12.86 2.30
C TYR A 879 0.47 13.80 3.45
N ALA A 880 1.12 13.27 4.47
CA ALA A 880 1.50 14.05 5.65
C ALA A 880 2.71 14.95 5.37
N THR A 881 2.69 16.17 5.93
CA THR A 881 3.81 17.12 5.87
C THR A 881 4.31 17.40 7.30
N PRO A 882 5.23 16.59 7.84
CA PRO A 882 5.64 16.63 9.25
C PRO A 882 6.47 17.86 9.64
N THR A 883 7.31 18.30 8.71
CA THR A 883 8.32 19.34 8.89
C THR A 883 8.05 20.48 7.92
N PRO A 884 6.89 21.16 8.02
CA PRO A 884 6.65 22.34 7.20
C PRO A 884 7.54 23.48 7.71
N ASP A 885 8.50 23.90 6.88
CA ASP A 885 9.41 25.01 7.12
C ASP A 885 8.67 26.27 7.61
N VAL A 886 9.17 26.84 8.71
CA VAL A 886 8.89 28.22 9.08
C VAL A 886 9.89 29.12 8.38
N ILE A 887 9.37 30.03 7.57
CA ILE A 887 10.18 30.95 6.77
C ILE A 887 9.98 32.39 7.26
N SER A 888 10.68 33.34 6.65
CA SER A 888 10.49 34.77 6.87
C SER A 888 10.77 35.58 5.59
N PRO A 889 10.20 36.79 5.49
CA PRO A 889 10.46 37.67 4.35
C PRO A 889 11.94 38.05 4.26
N SER A 890 12.49 38.03 3.04
CA SER A 890 13.87 38.39 2.75
C SER A 890 13.93 39.26 1.50
N ASN A 891 14.86 40.23 1.49
CA ASN A 891 15.13 41.07 0.33
C ASN A 891 13.89 41.73 -0.31
N GLY A 892 12.96 42.21 0.52
CA GLY A 892 11.78 42.99 0.09
C GLY A 892 10.52 42.18 -0.22
N SER A 893 10.50 40.88 0.06
CA SER A 893 9.24 40.12 0.09
C SER A 893 8.39 40.47 1.32
N THR A 894 7.15 39.99 1.33
CA THR A 894 6.18 40.16 2.42
C THR A 894 5.47 38.85 2.73
N THR A 895 5.12 38.62 3.99
CA THR A 895 4.30 37.48 4.42
C THR A 895 2.92 37.49 3.74
N ILE A 896 2.48 36.34 3.24
CA ILE A 896 1.16 36.13 2.61
C ILE A 896 0.36 34.98 3.25
N LEU A 897 1.02 34.07 3.98
CA LEU A 897 0.39 33.08 4.85
C LEU A 897 1.17 32.98 6.16
N SER A 898 0.47 32.73 7.26
CA SER A 898 1.07 32.48 8.58
C SER A 898 0.54 31.19 9.18
N TYR A 899 1.39 30.44 9.87
CA TYR A 899 0.97 29.29 10.65
C TYR A 899 0.16 29.73 11.87
N SER A 900 -0.92 29.01 12.14
CA SER A 900 -1.81 29.21 13.29
C SER A 900 -1.65 28.05 14.28
N GLY A 901 -1.35 28.34 15.54
CA GLY A 901 -0.95 27.31 16.51
C GLY A 901 0.48 26.81 16.28
N GLY A 902 0.88 25.73 16.95
CA GLY A 902 2.27 25.26 16.92
C GLY A 902 3.25 26.35 17.37
N VAL A 903 4.37 26.52 16.65
CA VAL A 903 5.31 27.63 16.88
C VAL A 903 4.91 28.94 16.18
N GLY A 904 3.85 28.92 15.38
CA GLY A 904 3.42 30.05 14.55
C GLY A 904 4.45 30.42 13.47
N GLY A 905 4.48 31.70 13.07
CA GLY A 905 5.44 32.21 12.09
C GLY A 905 4.90 32.29 10.66
N THR A 906 5.77 32.66 9.71
CA THR A 906 5.38 32.83 8.30
C THR A 906 5.44 31.49 7.58
N ALA A 907 4.38 31.16 6.86
CA ALA A 907 4.25 29.94 6.04
C ALA A 907 4.45 30.20 4.55
N ALA A 908 4.23 31.45 4.09
CA ALA A 908 4.47 31.83 2.70
C ALA A 908 4.85 33.30 2.57
N VAL A 909 5.67 33.63 1.58
CA VAL A 909 6.07 35.00 1.23
C VAL A 909 5.82 35.29 -0.25
N ALA A 910 5.59 36.57 -0.57
CA ALA A 910 5.55 37.08 -1.94
C ALA A 910 6.50 38.25 -2.14
N TYR A 911 7.19 38.29 -3.27
CA TYR A 911 7.98 39.42 -3.74
C TYR A 911 7.38 40.01 -5.02
N ASN A 912 7.19 41.33 -5.05
CA ASN A 912 6.66 42.06 -6.22
C ASN A 912 7.64 43.14 -6.67
N GLY A 913 8.54 42.79 -7.56
CA GLY A 913 9.49 43.71 -8.18
C GLY A 913 9.54 43.51 -9.69
N THR A 914 10.75 43.60 -10.25
CA THR A 914 10.98 43.28 -11.68
C THR A 914 10.60 41.83 -11.98
N SER A 915 10.92 40.90 -11.08
CA SER A 915 10.36 39.56 -11.02
C SER A 915 9.27 39.47 -9.96
N ARG A 916 8.46 38.42 -10.06
CA ARG A 916 7.46 38.09 -9.04
C ARG A 916 7.68 36.68 -8.53
N VAL A 917 7.80 36.52 -7.22
CA VAL A 917 8.09 35.23 -6.59
C VAL A 917 7.08 34.98 -5.49
N ILE A 918 6.55 33.75 -5.42
CA ILE A 918 5.80 33.23 -4.28
C ILE A 918 6.52 31.97 -3.80
N SER A 919 6.81 31.90 -2.50
CA SER A 919 7.48 30.76 -1.86
C SER A 919 6.65 30.31 -0.67
N LEU A 920 6.28 29.02 -0.63
CA LEU A 920 5.59 28.38 0.48
C LEU A 920 6.56 27.43 1.21
N GLY A 921 6.52 27.43 2.54
CA GLY A 921 7.21 26.47 3.41
C GLY A 921 6.43 25.17 3.67
N PHE A 922 5.46 24.86 2.79
CA PHE A 922 4.73 23.60 2.79
C PHE A 922 4.29 23.29 1.34
N PRO A 923 4.01 22.02 1.00
CA PRO A 923 3.57 21.64 -0.34
C PRO A 923 2.17 22.17 -0.65
N PHE A 924 1.95 22.75 -1.83
CA PHE A 924 0.63 23.26 -2.22
C PHE A 924 -0.39 22.13 -2.39
N GLU A 925 0.06 20.99 -2.91
CA GLU A 925 -0.73 19.79 -3.16
C GLU A 925 -1.30 19.14 -1.90
N THR A 926 -0.79 19.50 -0.70
CA THR A 926 -1.35 19.00 0.57
C THR A 926 -2.46 19.88 1.13
N ILE A 927 -2.76 21.05 0.54
CA ILE A 927 -3.95 21.83 0.92
C ILE A 927 -5.19 20.99 0.69
N SER A 928 -5.92 20.64 1.75
CA SER A 928 -6.97 19.62 1.70
C SER A 928 -8.17 20.02 0.83
N SER A 929 -8.51 21.31 0.80
CA SER A 929 -9.68 21.84 0.09
C SER A 929 -9.35 22.20 -1.36
N LYS A 930 -9.99 21.53 -2.32
CA LYS A 930 -9.94 21.88 -3.75
C LYS A 930 -10.29 23.35 -4.02
N LEU A 931 -11.38 23.83 -3.43
CA LEU A 931 -11.82 25.22 -3.61
C LEU A 931 -10.78 26.24 -3.11
N THR A 932 -10.07 25.90 -2.03
CA THR A 932 -8.99 26.74 -1.51
C THR A 932 -7.79 26.75 -2.45
N ARG A 933 -7.43 25.58 -3.02
CA ARG A 933 -6.38 25.47 -4.04
C ARG A 933 -6.70 26.33 -5.27
N GLU A 934 -7.91 26.21 -5.81
CA GLU A 934 -8.39 27.01 -6.95
C GLU A 934 -8.35 28.52 -6.65
N ALA A 935 -8.87 28.96 -5.51
CA ALA A 935 -8.87 30.36 -5.12
C ALA A 935 -7.45 30.92 -4.90
N MET A 936 -6.52 30.11 -4.38
CA MET A 936 -5.12 30.47 -4.24
C MET A 936 -4.46 30.64 -5.61
N MET A 937 -4.65 29.69 -6.54
CA MET A 937 -4.08 29.77 -7.89
C MET A 937 -4.68 30.93 -8.71
N GLN A 938 -5.96 31.25 -8.53
CA GLN A 938 -6.58 32.46 -9.09
C GLN A 938 -5.91 33.74 -8.57
N SER A 939 -5.61 33.80 -7.28
CA SER A 939 -4.92 34.94 -6.66
C SER A 939 -3.47 35.04 -7.13
N THR A 940 -2.78 33.90 -7.25
CA THR A 940 -1.42 33.80 -7.82
C THR A 940 -1.38 34.26 -9.27
N ALA A 941 -2.33 33.83 -10.11
CA ALA A 941 -2.42 34.24 -11.51
C ALA A 941 -2.63 35.76 -11.64
N THR A 942 -3.49 36.33 -10.80
CA THR A 942 -3.70 37.78 -10.73
C THR A 942 -2.42 38.50 -10.31
N PHE A 943 -1.75 38.00 -9.28
CA PHE A 943 -0.47 38.54 -8.80
C PHE A 943 0.61 38.46 -9.87
N PHE A 944 0.69 37.39 -10.65
CA PHE A 944 1.64 37.25 -11.76
C PHE A 944 1.25 38.02 -13.03
N GLY A 945 0.01 38.54 -13.10
CA GLY A 945 -0.49 39.24 -14.28
C GLY A 945 -0.72 38.30 -15.46
N LEU A 946 -1.12 37.05 -15.20
CA LEU A 946 -1.43 36.07 -16.24
C LEU A 946 -2.75 36.43 -16.91
N THR A 947 -2.79 36.28 -18.23
CA THR A 947 -4.02 36.42 -19.01
C THR A 947 -4.78 35.10 -18.97
N SER A 948 -5.98 35.08 -18.40
CA SER A 948 -6.85 33.91 -18.40
C SER A 948 -7.48 33.68 -19.77
N GLY A 949 -7.69 32.42 -20.13
CA GLY A 949 -8.54 32.05 -21.26
C GLY A 949 -10.02 32.18 -20.91
N PRO A 950 -10.93 31.97 -21.89
CA PRO A 950 -12.32 31.68 -21.55
C PRO A 950 -12.33 30.45 -20.61
N PRO A 951 -13.18 30.45 -19.57
CA PRO A 951 -13.28 29.31 -18.69
C PRO A 951 -13.60 28.06 -19.51
N ALA A 952 -13.10 26.90 -19.05
CA ALA A 952 -13.51 25.60 -19.55
C ALA A 952 -15.02 25.61 -19.78
N SER A 953 -15.48 25.20 -20.97
CA SER A 953 -16.91 25.12 -21.19
C SER A 953 -17.47 24.14 -20.16
N VAL A 954 -18.42 24.59 -19.33
CA VAL A 954 -19.17 23.71 -18.43
C VAL A 954 -20.05 22.85 -19.33
N GLN A 955 -19.46 21.91 -20.07
CA GLN A 955 -20.22 20.79 -20.58
C GLN A 955 -20.57 19.96 -19.37
N ASP A 956 -21.86 20.00 -19.02
CA ASP A 956 -22.52 19.11 -18.06
C ASP A 956 -21.82 17.76 -18.03
N TRP A 957 -21.15 17.46 -16.92
CA TRP A 957 -20.58 16.14 -16.60
C TRP A 957 -21.65 15.03 -16.52
N LYS A 958 -22.91 15.34 -16.91
CA LYS A 958 -24.08 14.45 -16.93
C LYS A 958 -24.41 13.90 -18.32
N LYS A 959 -23.56 14.09 -19.32
CA LYS A 959 -23.79 13.57 -20.68
C LYS A 959 -22.59 12.83 -21.26
N PHE A 960 -22.11 11.78 -20.59
CA PHE A 960 -21.53 10.61 -21.26
C PHE A 960 -21.83 9.33 -20.47
#